data_AF-A0A2D2M308-F1
#
_entry.id   AF-A0A2D2M308-F1
#
_cell.length_a   1.000
_cell.length_b   1.000
_cell.length_c   1.000
_cell.angle_alpha   90.00
_cell.angle_beta   90.00
_cell.angle_gamma   90.00
#
_symmetry.space_group_name_H-M   'P 1'
#
loop_
_entity.id
_entity.type
_entity.pdbx_description
1 polymer ?
#
loop_
_entity_poly.entity_id
_entity_poly.type
_entity_poly.pdbx_seq_one_letter_code
_entity_poly.pdbx_strand_id
1 'polypeptide(L)'
;MAPQVTPPTLNWSPIKSNVLQRLEALDSNLRQRNTLFVFDQIINAGLSGSGLPELLHTYTPMDSSEVQLLRFKHEIREQTVRAAIPKWLLDATYQEKFDYLEILGRNLLNITSEEDYLSDMPTIADYAYERLATQLDSDFPAKRYPPDAIFITTIACISTLPPTGEVPSGSTGECIHHRQTLVEYALNHFRDWSNPITALELENGAAPPTAMNVDYIKDLVRRLDIGSNYQTLFSQTFDPASPGFNHRLELFCRQVPDQMLERAFNAYLRRNLSKTAVAFVKQVVQMPDATARLPLDGKRIQLTPLALIAQSDLPADIVPDLYLFRAEDTDPVVLYAPYCESFTFKEFSSTTALLAQLKTDTALQALVLAQLPEPLRRRYDNNGFDEPHLPFSAESDFDLPLSRPGPVTLANLPVKGNALHYLFEENIRTLKRMLDAQLISTEKADWESLKHILGLVFNQLSFFVPGKIGLLLGAWQAEMTVLKIARNDEGSDWPAHTAELLCVLVQSLLIGHSASTLGDVENLNAERQFWQNLYLDEHSPIPLARYEAPTQALELMVFDSLTQVYRDAATGKHYVNINGHVYRATFSDANWYLIDEAEDNLGPRLRLSAANRWEIDPTLPLPIEHGAVLTRLGGQYTRWKARRENVIIVASGMRQIQNMMPSRAQKIRQAHRTAMMYLTNCLKNLRNADPATHVPVETQRIISDFFGVPALTEPLRQSMHESVNAVIDMMGSGSYSPQSSSRYLIGTSTINSQGLAFTVPSDLEKQIFMLDGYFDYNFANQFTFRAGYTQDDAAAIFRAAVLVHEFTHLAYNTRDICYNEGTLPFLNLLAPVPKTLWLRQRQDTTFSHRTPANELFVIQDHPNGAPRDIRDDDRKGRRFILQTTGAKNLDDARQVFLNDAEKRAQIMLKNADSLTLLIFRMGERLHSPSVPAARVGG
;
A
#
# COMPACT_ATOMS: atom_id res chain seq x y z
N MET A 1 2.98 45.11 -29.32
CA MET A 1 3.49 45.50 -27.99
C MET A 1 2.51 44.98 -26.94
N ALA A 2 2.84 43.84 -26.34
CA ALA A 2 2.19 43.28 -25.17
C ALA A 2 3.31 43.05 -24.13
N PRO A 3 3.10 43.37 -22.84
CA PRO A 3 4.18 43.37 -21.86
C PRO A 3 4.58 41.92 -21.53
N GLN A 4 5.88 41.63 -21.65
CA GLN A 4 6.49 40.43 -21.10
C GLN A 4 6.38 40.47 -19.58
N VAL A 5 5.63 39.54 -19.01
CA VAL A 5 5.63 39.26 -17.57
C VAL A 5 6.83 38.36 -17.29
N THR A 6 7.88 38.93 -16.70
CA THR A 6 8.99 38.18 -16.11
C THR A 6 8.53 37.50 -14.81
N PRO A 7 8.95 36.25 -14.54
CA PRO A 7 8.68 35.59 -13.27
C PRO A 7 9.40 36.32 -12.13
N PRO A 8 8.83 36.35 -10.91
CA PRO A 8 9.47 37.01 -9.78
C PRO A 8 10.77 36.28 -9.43
N THR A 9 11.89 37.01 -9.55
CA THR A 9 13.18 36.57 -9.03
C THR A 9 13.14 36.62 -7.50
N LEU A 10 13.12 35.45 -6.85
CA LEU A 10 13.35 35.35 -5.41
C LEU A 10 14.75 35.90 -5.10
N ASN A 11 14.78 37.01 -4.38
CA ASN A 11 16.01 37.70 -3.99
C ASN A 11 16.59 37.01 -2.74
N TRP A 12 17.37 35.94 -2.94
CA TRP A 12 18.16 35.33 -1.89
C TRP A 12 19.41 36.18 -1.62
N SER A 13 19.40 36.95 -0.53
CA SER A 13 20.65 37.51 0.00
C SER A 13 21.53 36.38 0.56
N PRO A 14 22.87 36.46 0.45
CA PRO A 14 23.78 35.37 0.76
C PRO A 14 23.94 35.21 2.28
N ILE A 15 22.98 34.52 2.91
CA ILE A 15 23.05 34.18 4.31
C ILE A 15 23.77 32.82 4.45
N LYS A 16 25.03 32.91 4.90
CA LYS A 16 25.76 31.97 5.77
C LYS A 16 26.54 30.77 5.16
N SER A 17 27.61 31.04 4.42
CA SER A 17 28.76 30.09 4.32
C SER A 17 29.58 30.01 5.62
N ASN A 18 29.65 31.11 6.38
CA ASN A 18 30.52 31.24 7.56
C ASN A 18 29.94 30.59 8.85
N VAL A 19 28.66 30.18 8.83
CA VAL A 19 28.01 29.49 9.96
C VAL A 19 28.12 27.98 9.82
N LEU A 20 28.07 27.44 8.59
CA LEU A 20 28.33 26.02 8.32
C LEU A 20 29.74 25.61 8.82
N GLN A 21 30.78 26.36 8.44
CA GLN A 21 32.17 26.06 8.84
C GLN A 21 32.42 26.15 10.36
N ARG A 22 31.76 27.09 11.05
CA ARG A 22 31.89 27.21 12.52
C ARG A 22 31.13 26.11 13.26
N LEU A 23 30.02 25.63 12.71
CA LEU A 23 29.28 24.49 13.25
C LEU A 23 30.07 23.19 13.05
N GLU A 24 30.61 22.94 11.86
CA GLU A 24 31.44 21.75 11.55
C GLU A 24 32.69 21.61 12.45
N ALA A 25 33.34 22.73 12.79
CA ALA A 25 34.57 22.73 13.60
C ALA A 25 34.32 22.46 15.10
N LEU A 26 33.23 22.98 15.67
CA LEU A 26 32.83 22.72 17.07
C LEU A 26 32.35 21.27 17.26
N ASP A 27 31.76 20.72 16.21
CA ASP A 27 31.12 19.41 16.16
C ASP A 27 32.14 18.25 16.13
N SER A 28 33.23 18.37 15.38
CA SER A 28 34.28 17.34 15.31
C SER A 28 34.95 17.00 16.66
N ASN A 29 35.23 18.01 17.49
CA ASN A 29 35.93 17.84 18.78
C ASN A 29 35.03 17.27 19.89
N LEU A 30 33.74 17.64 19.90
CA LEU A 30 32.75 17.10 20.83
C LEU A 30 32.37 15.65 20.47
N ARG A 31 32.26 15.34 19.17
CA ARG A 31 32.06 13.96 18.68
C ARG A 31 33.17 13.04 19.16
N GLN A 32 34.44 13.38 18.92
CA GLN A 32 35.57 12.52 19.32
C GLN A 32 35.62 12.22 20.83
N ARG A 33 35.38 13.22 21.68
CA ARG A 33 35.37 13.03 23.15
C ARG A 33 34.22 12.16 23.62
N ASN A 34 33.02 12.36 23.08
CA ASN A 34 31.86 11.55 23.44
C ASN A 34 31.97 10.11 22.92
N THR A 35 32.49 9.92 21.71
CA THR A 35 32.75 8.59 21.14
C THR A 35 33.76 7.81 21.99
N LEU A 36 34.84 8.44 22.46
CA LEU A 36 35.84 7.81 23.33
C LEU A 36 35.27 7.46 24.72
N PHE A 37 34.51 8.37 25.34
CA PHE A 37 33.86 8.12 26.63
C PHE A 37 32.85 6.96 26.56
N VAL A 38 32.07 6.88 25.49
CA VAL A 38 31.09 5.80 25.27
C VAL A 38 31.80 4.49 24.93
N PHE A 39 32.87 4.52 24.15
CA PHE A 39 33.70 3.35 23.85
C PHE A 39 34.27 2.73 25.14
N ASP A 40 34.83 3.56 26.04
CA ASP A 40 35.33 3.11 27.33
C ASP A 40 34.20 2.53 28.22
N GLN A 41 33.00 3.10 28.20
CA GLN A 41 31.87 2.55 28.96
C GLN A 41 31.37 1.20 28.43
N ILE A 42 31.41 0.98 27.11
CA ILE A 42 30.99 -0.27 26.45
C ILE A 42 32.02 -1.39 26.69
N ILE A 43 33.32 -1.09 26.55
CA ILE A 43 34.42 -2.03 26.83
C ILE A 43 34.36 -2.46 28.31
N ASN A 44 34.21 -1.50 29.23
CA ASN A 44 34.09 -1.80 30.67
C ASN A 44 32.77 -2.50 31.04
N ALA A 45 31.77 -2.51 30.16
CA ALA A 45 30.50 -3.24 30.35
C ALA A 45 30.54 -4.68 29.82
N GLY A 46 31.61 -5.12 29.12
CA GLY A 46 31.74 -6.47 28.61
C GLY A 46 30.62 -6.88 27.63
N LEU A 47 30.17 -5.94 26.81
CA LEU A 47 29.16 -6.15 25.76
C LEU A 47 29.82 -6.71 24.49
N SER A 48 29.08 -7.52 23.72
CA SER A 48 29.55 -8.09 22.44
C SER A 48 29.97 -7.01 21.45
N GLY A 49 31.10 -7.22 20.75
CA GLY A 49 31.61 -6.30 19.73
C GLY A 49 30.70 -6.13 18.50
N SER A 50 29.69 -7.00 18.32
CA SER A 50 28.78 -6.97 17.17
C SER A 50 27.77 -5.82 17.18
N GLY A 51 27.49 -5.19 18.33
CA GLY A 51 26.55 -4.06 18.47
C GLY A 51 27.22 -2.69 18.66
N LEU A 52 28.55 -2.64 18.65
CA LEU A 52 29.36 -1.48 19.02
C LEU A 52 29.12 -0.23 18.13
N PRO A 53 29.03 -0.36 16.79
CA PRO A 53 28.75 0.78 15.91
C PRO A 53 27.39 1.43 16.22
N GLU A 54 26.37 0.62 16.50
CA GLU A 54 24.98 1.08 16.70
C GLU A 54 24.79 1.75 18.06
N LEU A 55 25.47 1.25 19.10
CA LEU A 55 25.50 1.88 20.41
C LEU A 55 26.23 3.25 20.35
N LEU A 56 27.34 3.35 19.62
CA LEU A 56 28.03 4.63 19.40
C LEU A 56 27.14 5.65 18.68
N HIS A 57 26.36 5.22 17.68
CA HIS A 57 25.37 6.06 17.01
C HIS A 57 24.20 6.47 17.93
N THR A 58 23.76 5.59 18.84
CA THR A 58 22.64 5.86 19.76
C THR A 58 23.01 6.87 20.86
N TYR A 59 24.26 6.90 21.31
CA TYR A 59 24.74 7.83 22.35
C TYR A 59 25.22 9.19 21.81
N THR A 60 25.39 9.34 20.49
CA THR A 60 25.70 10.63 19.87
C THR A 60 24.39 11.42 19.66
N PRO A 61 24.16 12.59 20.29
CA PRO A 61 22.97 13.39 20.04
C PRO A 61 22.93 13.88 18.58
N MET A 62 21.76 13.84 17.92
CA MET A 62 21.56 14.47 16.61
C MET A 62 21.82 15.96 16.71
N ASP A 63 22.52 16.49 15.71
CA ASP A 63 22.89 17.90 15.66
C ASP A 63 21.65 18.78 15.43
N SER A 64 21.55 19.89 16.15
CA SER A 64 20.53 20.93 15.93
C SER A 64 20.52 21.45 14.48
N SER A 65 21.67 21.39 13.80
CA SER A 65 21.86 21.73 12.38
C SER A 65 21.15 20.76 11.44
N GLU A 66 21.15 19.47 11.76
CA GLU A 66 20.57 18.41 10.94
C GLU A 66 19.03 18.45 11.00
N VAL A 67 18.48 18.77 12.18
CA VAL A 67 17.03 19.03 12.36
C VAL A 67 16.58 20.25 11.56
N GLN A 68 17.38 21.32 11.53
CA GLN A 68 17.10 22.53 10.74
C GLN A 68 17.17 22.25 9.23
N LEU A 69 18.16 21.50 8.76
CA LEU A 69 18.31 21.10 7.36
C LEU A 69 17.13 20.25 6.87
N LEU A 70 16.66 19.31 7.68
CA LEU A 70 15.48 18.50 7.36
C LEU A 70 14.21 19.35 7.28
N ARG A 71 14.06 20.35 8.18
CA ARG A 71 12.95 21.30 8.12
C ARG A 71 12.98 22.13 6.83
N PHE A 72 14.13 22.68 6.45
CA PHE A 72 14.26 23.42 5.20
C PHE A 72 14.00 22.56 3.96
N LYS A 73 14.45 21.30 3.97
CA LYS A 73 14.15 20.33 2.90
C LYS A 73 12.64 20.13 2.74
N HIS A 74 11.89 20.06 3.86
CA HIS A 74 10.43 19.93 3.84
C HIS A 74 9.73 21.19 3.31
N GLU A 75 10.11 22.37 3.79
CA GLU A 75 9.54 23.65 3.35
C GLU A 75 9.75 23.89 1.85
N ILE A 76 10.95 23.59 1.33
CA ILE A 76 11.24 23.66 -0.11
C ILE A 76 10.39 22.67 -0.91
N ARG A 77 10.21 21.45 -0.40
CA ARG A 77 9.41 20.41 -1.07
C ARG A 77 7.94 20.80 -1.14
N GLU A 78 7.35 21.28 -0.05
CA GLU A 78 5.96 21.76 -0.02
C GLU A 78 5.75 22.88 -1.06
N GLN A 79 6.64 23.87 -1.10
CA GLN A 79 6.56 24.97 -2.08
C GLN A 79 6.67 24.48 -3.52
N THR A 80 7.56 23.51 -3.76
CA THR A 80 7.79 22.95 -5.10
C THR A 80 6.58 22.13 -5.58
N VAL A 81 5.97 21.33 -4.70
CA VAL A 81 4.75 20.58 -5.04
C VAL A 81 3.59 21.55 -5.32
N ARG A 82 3.37 22.57 -4.48
CA ARG A 82 2.33 23.59 -4.71
C ARG A 82 2.46 24.28 -6.07
N ALA A 83 3.68 24.58 -6.52
CA ALA A 83 3.92 25.21 -7.81
C ALA A 83 3.58 24.31 -9.01
N ALA A 84 3.52 22.99 -8.79
CA ALA A 84 3.27 21.99 -9.84
C ALA A 84 1.84 21.41 -9.80
N ILE A 85 0.97 21.86 -8.89
CA ILE A 85 -0.45 21.48 -8.86
C ILE A 85 -1.17 22.08 -10.08
N PRO A 86 -1.93 21.28 -10.86
CA PRO A 86 -2.69 21.78 -12.00
C PRO A 86 -3.76 22.81 -11.61
N LYS A 87 -3.98 23.80 -12.48
CA LYS A 87 -4.96 24.88 -12.24
C LYS A 87 -6.38 24.36 -11.98
N TRP A 88 -6.83 23.33 -12.72
CA TRP A 88 -8.17 22.77 -12.54
C TRP A 88 -8.40 22.18 -11.14
N LEU A 89 -7.34 21.66 -10.49
CA LEU A 89 -7.42 21.13 -9.13
C LEU A 89 -7.35 22.26 -8.09
N LEU A 90 -6.60 23.33 -8.38
CA LEU A 90 -6.56 24.53 -7.53
C LEU A 90 -7.90 25.26 -7.50
N ASP A 91 -8.56 25.37 -8.66
CA ASP A 91 -9.84 26.06 -8.85
C ASP A 91 -11.05 25.25 -8.32
N ALA A 92 -10.86 23.96 -8.00
CA ALA A 92 -11.91 23.11 -7.45
C ALA A 92 -12.35 23.55 -6.03
N THR A 93 -13.61 23.28 -5.70
CA THR A 93 -14.14 23.52 -4.34
C THR A 93 -13.47 22.62 -3.31
N TYR A 94 -13.61 22.95 -2.02
CA TYR A 94 -13.08 22.12 -0.93
C TYR A 94 -13.59 20.68 -1.00
N GLN A 95 -14.91 20.50 -1.20
CA GLN A 95 -15.50 19.17 -1.30
C GLN A 95 -14.99 18.41 -2.53
N GLU A 96 -14.87 19.08 -3.68
CA GLU A 96 -14.33 18.47 -4.90
C GLU A 96 -12.86 18.03 -4.73
N LYS A 97 -12.04 18.83 -4.05
CA LYS A 97 -10.66 18.47 -3.69
C LYS A 97 -10.64 17.27 -2.74
N PHE A 98 -11.50 17.27 -1.74
CA PHE A 98 -11.64 16.19 -0.77
C PHE A 98 -12.00 14.87 -1.46
N ASP A 99 -13.08 14.86 -2.26
CA ASP A 99 -13.56 13.69 -2.99
C ASP A 99 -12.50 13.14 -3.96
N TYR A 100 -11.78 14.03 -4.67
CA TYR A 100 -10.70 13.63 -5.58
C TYR A 100 -9.52 13.00 -4.83
N LEU A 101 -9.07 13.61 -3.73
CA LEU A 101 -7.98 13.09 -2.90
C LEU A 101 -8.37 11.77 -2.23
N GLU A 102 -9.65 11.57 -1.93
CA GLU A 102 -10.17 10.31 -1.42
C GLU A 102 -10.10 9.20 -2.48
N ILE A 103 -10.52 9.46 -3.72
CA ILE A 103 -10.39 8.51 -4.85
C ILE A 103 -8.92 8.18 -5.08
N LEU A 104 -8.04 9.18 -5.10
CA LEU A 104 -6.59 8.97 -5.20
C LEU A 104 -6.05 8.14 -4.02
N GLY A 105 -6.52 8.44 -2.81
CA GLY A 105 -6.21 7.69 -1.60
C GLY A 105 -6.57 6.22 -1.76
N ARG A 106 -7.82 5.91 -2.13
CA ARG A 106 -8.32 4.54 -2.34
C ARG A 106 -7.56 3.80 -3.42
N ASN A 107 -7.26 4.47 -4.53
CA ASN A 107 -6.44 3.92 -5.59
C ASN A 107 -5.07 3.49 -5.04
N LEU A 108 -4.42 4.33 -4.24
CA LEU A 108 -3.17 3.99 -3.54
C LEU A 108 -3.34 2.86 -2.53
N LEU A 109 -4.47 2.80 -1.82
CA LEU A 109 -4.79 1.70 -0.93
C LEU A 109 -4.94 0.38 -1.70
N ASN A 110 -5.49 0.40 -2.92
CA ASN A 110 -5.81 -0.79 -3.71
C ASN A 110 -4.65 -1.27 -4.60
N ILE A 111 -3.66 -0.43 -4.91
CA ILE A 111 -2.38 -0.82 -5.54
C ILE A 111 -1.49 -1.53 -4.50
N THR A 112 -1.99 -2.54 -3.78
CA THR A 112 -1.33 -3.16 -2.62
C THR A 112 -0.13 -4.06 -2.95
N SER A 113 -0.09 -4.67 -4.13
CA SER A 113 0.98 -5.57 -4.57
C SER A 113 1.90 -4.90 -5.58
N GLU A 114 3.13 -5.42 -5.71
CA GLU A 114 3.92 -5.25 -6.93
C GLU A 114 3.31 -6.03 -8.12
N GLU A 115 2.04 -6.42 -8.07
CA GLU A 115 1.39 -7.23 -9.09
C GLU A 115 0.15 -6.49 -9.59
N ASP A 116 0.13 -6.13 -10.86
CA ASP A 116 -1.09 -5.93 -11.63
C ASP A 116 -1.47 -7.21 -12.36
N TYR A 117 -2.63 -7.21 -13.03
CA TYR A 117 -3.08 -8.38 -13.77
C TYR A 117 -2.18 -8.74 -14.97
N LEU A 118 -1.16 -7.94 -15.29
CA LEU A 118 -0.14 -8.21 -16.31
C LEU A 118 1.24 -8.58 -15.75
N SER A 119 1.48 -8.60 -14.44
CA SER A 119 2.85 -8.47 -13.92
C SER A 119 3.85 -9.59 -14.24
N ASP A 120 3.37 -10.80 -14.60
CA ASP A 120 4.24 -11.89 -15.09
C ASP A 120 4.37 -11.93 -16.62
N MET A 121 3.73 -11.02 -17.33
CA MET A 121 3.89 -10.85 -18.77
C MET A 121 5.03 -9.86 -19.03
N PRO A 122 6.14 -10.28 -19.64
CA PRO A 122 7.14 -9.33 -20.09
C PRO A 122 6.50 -8.38 -21.11
N THR A 123 6.99 -7.14 -21.18
CA THR A 123 6.62 -6.30 -22.32
C THR A 123 7.09 -6.98 -23.60
N ILE A 124 6.41 -6.74 -24.71
CA ILE A 124 6.83 -7.32 -26.00
C ILE A 124 8.26 -6.90 -26.39
N ALA A 125 8.72 -5.73 -25.95
CA ALA A 125 10.09 -5.26 -26.15
C ALA A 125 11.09 -6.03 -25.30
N ASP A 126 10.81 -6.25 -24.02
CA ASP A 126 11.67 -7.06 -23.14
C ASP A 126 11.70 -8.53 -23.60
N TYR A 127 10.54 -9.07 -24.01
CA TYR A 127 10.43 -10.40 -24.58
C TYR A 127 11.25 -10.52 -25.87
N ALA A 128 11.14 -9.54 -26.77
CA ALA A 128 11.94 -9.50 -27.99
C ALA A 128 13.44 -9.42 -27.69
N TYR A 129 13.83 -8.53 -26.77
CA TYR A 129 15.21 -8.39 -26.32
C TYR A 129 15.77 -9.71 -25.79
N GLU A 130 15.06 -10.37 -24.87
CA GLU A 130 15.52 -11.60 -24.24
C GLU A 130 15.69 -12.73 -25.27
N ARG A 131 14.72 -12.88 -26.19
CA ARG A 131 14.79 -13.89 -27.27
C ARG A 131 15.94 -13.63 -28.23
N LEU A 132 16.12 -12.38 -28.64
CA LEU A 132 17.22 -11.97 -29.51
C LEU A 132 18.58 -12.16 -28.82
N ALA A 133 18.71 -11.70 -27.57
CA ALA A 133 19.94 -11.80 -26.78
C ALA A 133 20.33 -13.27 -26.58
N THR A 134 19.37 -14.13 -26.23
CA THR A 134 19.60 -15.58 -26.05
C THR A 134 20.13 -16.23 -27.33
N GLN A 135 19.54 -15.89 -28.47
CA GLN A 135 19.98 -16.44 -29.75
C GLN A 135 21.35 -15.88 -30.20
N LEU A 136 21.60 -14.59 -29.99
CA LEU A 136 22.89 -13.96 -30.28
C LEU A 136 24.01 -14.51 -29.38
N ASP A 137 23.72 -14.77 -28.10
CA ASP A 137 24.67 -15.37 -27.15
C ASP A 137 24.98 -16.84 -27.47
N SER A 138 24.10 -17.52 -28.21
CA SER A 138 24.33 -18.87 -28.74
C SER A 138 25.13 -18.84 -30.04
N ASP A 139 24.88 -17.86 -30.92
CA ASP A 139 25.50 -17.77 -32.24
C ASP A 139 26.89 -17.08 -32.19
N PHE A 140 27.13 -16.25 -31.17
CA PHE A 140 28.34 -15.44 -30.98
C PHE A 140 28.85 -15.50 -29.53
N PRO A 141 30.04 -14.95 -29.20
CA PRO A 141 30.50 -14.89 -27.80
C PRO A 141 29.48 -14.21 -26.89
N ALA A 142 29.07 -14.91 -25.83
CA ALA A 142 28.02 -14.46 -24.92
C ALA A 142 28.24 -13.03 -24.40
N LYS A 143 27.16 -12.26 -24.34
CA LYS A 143 27.05 -10.86 -23.89
C LYS A 143 27.87 -9.85 -24.70
N ARG A 144 28.41 -10.25 -25.85
CA ARG A 144 29.22 -9.35 -26.69
C ARG A 144 28.40 -8.45 -27.60
N TYR A 145 27.21 -8.89 -28.00
CA TYR A 145 26.34 -8.21 -28.96
C TYR A 145 24.93 -8.07 -28.39
N PRO A 146 24.70 -7.13 -27.46
CA PRO A 146 23.36 -6.92 -26.93
C PRO A 146 22.46 -6.34 -28.05
N PRO A 147 21.19 -6.82 -28.18
CA PRO A 147 20.31 -6.45 -29.31
C PRO A 147 20.04 -4.94 -29.47
N ASP A 148 19.98 -4.20 -28.36
CA ASP A 148 19.77 -2.75 -28.33
C ASP A 148 20.99 -1.95 -28.82
N ALA A 149 22.19 -2.55 -28.80
CA ALA A 149 23.41 -1.94 -29.34
C ALA A 149 23.67 -2.28 -30.82
N ILE A 150 22.76 -2.99 -31.49
CA ILE A 150 22.83 -3.29 -32.92
C ILE A 150 21.81 -2.41 -33.65
N PHE A 151 22.26 -1.63 -34.61
CA PHE A 151 21.43 -0.71 -35.37
C PHE A 151 21.28 -1.13 -36.82
N ILE A 152 20.05 -1.08 -37.30
CA ILE A 152 19.64 -1.43 -38.66
C ILE A 152 19.08 -0.18 -39.32
N THR A 153 19.59 0.15 -40.50
CA THR A 153 19.06 1.24 -41.32
C THR A 153 18.36 0.67 -42.54
N THR A 154 17.05 0.94 -42.66
CA THR A 154 16.24 0.63 -43.84
C THR A 154 15.96 1.90 -44.64
N ILE A 155 15.69 1.77 -45.95
CA ILE A 155 15.28 2.88 -46.80
C ILE A 155 13.90 2.60 -47.39
N ALA A 156 12.97 3.52 -47.21
CA ALA A 156 11.68 3.54 -47.90
C ALA A 156 11.66 4.70 -48.92
N CYS A 157 11.58 4.41 -50.21
CA CYS A 157 11.45 5.43 -51.24
C CYS A 157 9.98 5.49 -51.72
N ILE A 158 9.35 6.66 -51.59
CA ILE A 158 7.98 6.86 -52.07
C ILE A 158 8.07 7.21 -53.56
N SER A 159 7.60 6.31 -54.43
CA SER A 159 7.46 6.62 -55.85
C SER A 159 6.20 7.43 -56.06
N THR A 160 6.34 8.70 -56.46
CA THR A 160 5.19 9.46 -56.98
C THR A 160 4.79 8.86 -58.33
N LEU A 161 3.54 8.41 -58.45
CA LEU A 161 2.97 8.07 -59.75
C LEU A 161 2.79 9.38 -60.54
N PRO A 162 3.30 9.49 -61.79
CA PRO A 162 2.97 10.62 -62.62
C PRO A 162 1.46 10.59 -62.95
N PRO A 163 0.80 11.75 -63.10
CA PRO A 163 -0.58 11.81 -63.57
C PRO A 163 -0.74 11.08 -64.92
N THR A 164 -1.91 10.49 -65.15
CA THR A 164 -2.22 9.77 -66.39
C THR A 164 -2.00 10.66 -67.63
N GLY A 165 -0.99 10.33 -68.44
CA GLY A 165 -0.69 11.04 -69.70
C GLY A 165 0.74 11.58 -69.84
N GLU A 166 1.56 11.55 -68.79
CA GLU A 166 2.95 12.02 -68.84
C GLU A 166 3.97 10.87 -68.81
N VAL A 167 5.08 11.04 -69.52
CA VAL A 167 6.21 10.09 -69.52
C VAL A 167 6.97 10.23 -68.21
N PRO A 168 7.30 9.13 -67.49
CA PRO A 168 7.97 9.22 -66.20
C PRO A 168 9.33 9.92 -66.35
N SER A 169 9.38 11.15 -65.85
CA SER A 169 10.62 11.88 -65.64
C SER A 169 11.18 11.36 -64.32
N GLY A 170 12.41 10.84 -64.32
CA GLY A 170 13.07 10.22 -63.16
C GLY A 170 13.40 11.19 -62.02
N SER A 171 12.40 11.89 -61.47
CA SER A 171 12.54 12.60 -60.20
C SER A 171 12.64 11.56 -59.10
N THR A 172 13.81 11.49 -58.48
CA THR A 172 14.10 10.72 -57.27
C THR A 172 13.06 11.06 -56.20
N GLY A 173 12.16 10.13 -55.91
CA GLY A 173 11.27 10.23 -54.76
C GLY A 173 12.10 10.43 -53.49
N GLU A 174 11.55 11.17 -52.53
CA GLU A 174 12.17 11.37 -51.23
C GLU A 174 12.29 10.01 -50.54
N CYS A 175 13.53 9.57 -50.30
CA CYS A 175 13.83 8.32 -49.62
C CYS A 175 14.01 8.60 -48.13
N ILE A 176 13.18 7.96 -47.31
CA ILE A 176 13.22 8.08 -45.86
C ILE A 176 14.12 6.97 -45.33
N HIS A 177 15.20 7.36 -44.65
CA HIS A 177 16.08 6.44 -43.93
C HIS A 177 15.54 6.23 -42.52
N HIS A 178 15.24 4.98 -42.16
CA HIS A 178 14.76 4.62 -40.84
C HIS A 178 15.85 3.82 -40.12
N ARG A 179 16.49 4.45 -39.13
CA ARG A 179 17.50 3.82 -38.27
C ARG A 179 16.84 3.40 -36.97
N GLN A 180 16.91 2.12 -36.65
CA GLN A 180 16.27 1.51 -35.49
C GLN A 180 17.18 0.43 -34.88
N THR A 181 16.97 0.08 -33.62
CA THR A 181 17.68 -1.03 -32.96
C THR A 181 17.26 -2.38 -33.56
N LEU A 182 18.00 -3.47 -33.28
CA LEU A 182 17.60 -4.81 -33.69
C LEU A 182 16.27 -5.22 -33.03
N VAL A 183 16.03 -4.80 -31.79
CA VAL A 183 14.75 -5.04 -31.08
C VAL A 183 13.60 -4.35 -31.83
N GLU A 184 13.74 -3.06 -32.12
CA GLU A 184 12.72 -2.30 -32.85
C GLU A 184 12.51 -2.86 -34.25
N TYR A 185 13.58 -3.21 -34.97
CA TYR A 185 13.48 -3.86 -36.27
C TYR A 185 12.71 -5.17 -36.17
N ALA A 186 13.00 -6.01 -35.16
CA ALA A 186 12.32 -7.27 -34.95
C ALA A 186 10.84 -7.11 -34.52
N LEU A 187 10.45 -5.98 -33.95
CA LEU A 187 9.04 -5.66 -33.65
C LEU A 187 8.31 -5.02 -34.84
N ASN A 188 9.03 -4.27 -35.68
CA ASN A 188 8.50 -3.54 -36.84
C ASN A 188 8.68 -4.29 -38.17
N HIS A 189 9.29 -5.47 -38.17
CA HIS A 189 9.81 -6.15 -39.37
C HIS A 189 8.80 -6.34 -40.51
N PHE A 190 7.51 -6.46 -40.21
CA PHE A 190 6.44 -6.55 -41.21
C PHE A 190 6.28 -5.28 -42.07
N ARG A 191 6.64 -4.10 -41.54
CA ARG A 191 6.66 -2.82 -42.28
C ARG A 191 7.85 -2.70 -43.22
N ASP A 192 8.95 -3.37 -42.88
CA ASP A 192 10.28 -3.12 -43.44
C ASP A 192 10.84 -4.28 -44.27
N TRP A 193 10.17 -5.44 -44.38
CA TRP A 193 10.68 -6.55 -45.21
C TRP A 193 10.82 -6.19 -46.69
N SER A 194 9.99 -5.27 -47.20
CA SER A 194 10.13 -4.73 -48.56
C SER A 194 11.23 -3.68 -48.68
N ASN A 195 11.68 -3.10 -47.58
CA ASN A 195 12.68 -2.04 -47.57
C ASN A 195 14.09 -2.66 -47.50
N PRO A 196 15.02 -2.28 -48.39
CA PRO A 196 16.39 -2.75 -48.30
C PRO A 196 17.06 -2.26 -47.02
N ILE A 197 17.75 -3.17 -46.32
CA ILE A 197 18.69 -2.81 -45.25
C ILE A 197 19.95 -2.28 -45.92
N THR A 198 20.29 -1.02 -45.67
CA THR A 198 21.44 -0.36 -46.29
C THR A 198 22.65 -0.23 -45.36
N ALA A 199 22.43 -0.31 -44.04
CA ALA A 199 23.52 -0.31 -43.07
C ALA A 199 23.17 -1.20 -41.87
N LEU A 200 24.20 -1.86 -41.35
CA LEU A 200 24.17 -2.63 -40.11
C LEU A 200 25.41 -2.22 -39.29
N GLU A 201 25.17 -1.65 -38.12
CA GLU A 201 26.20 -0.98 -37.31
C GLU A 201 26.03 -1.35 -35.83
N LEU A 202 27.14 -1.35 -35.09
CA LEU A 202 27.11 -1.39 -33.63
C LEU A 202 26.94 0.04 -33.08
N GLU A 203 26.57 0.16 -31.80
CA GLU A 203 26.36 1.45 -31.12
C GLU A 203 27.55 2.41 -31.24
N ASN A 204 28.77 1.88 -31.22
CA ASN A 204 30.00 2.65 -31.39
C ASN A 204 30.32 3.00 -32.86
N GLY A 205 29.42 2.72 -33.80
CA GLY A 205 29.60 2.94 -35.24
C GLY A 205 30.50 1.91 -35.94
N ALA A 206 30.95 0.86 -35.24
CA ALA A 206 31.74 -0.19 -35.85
C ALA A 206 30.88 -1.17 -36.66
N ALA A 207 31.48 -1.80 -37.67
CA ALA A 207 30.85 -2.90 -38.39
C ALA A 207 30.75 -4.15 -37.50
N PRO A 208 29.63 -4.89 -37.52
CA PRO A 208 29.52 -6.18 -36.84
C PRO A 208 30.41 -7.24 -37.52
N PRO A 209 30.62 -8.42 -36.90
CA PRO A 209 31.35 -9.52 -37.53
C PRO A 209 30.76 -9.89 -38.89
N THR A 210 31.61 -10.34 -39.83
CA THR A 210 31.18 -10.74 -41.18
C THR A 210 30.11 -11.84 -41.20
N ALA A 211 30.05 -12.68 -40.17
CA ALA A 211 29.01 -13.68 -39.99
C ALA A 211 27.63 -13.09 -39.61
N MET A 212 27.60 -11.90 -38.99
CA MET A 212 26.38 -11.15 -38.68
C MET A 212 26.09 -10.17 -39.83
N ASN A 213 25.63 -10.71 -40.95
CA ASN A 213 25.29 -9.93 -42.14
C ASN A 213 23.76 -9.72 -42.27
N VAL A 214 23.33 -9.02 -43.32
CA VAL A 214 21.91 -8.71 -43.57
C VAL A 214 21.04 -9.97 -43.66
N ASP A 215 21.54 -11.03 -44.31
CA ASP A 215 20.81 -12.29 -44.45
C ASP A 215 20.64 -12.99 -43.10
N TYR A 216 21.70 -13.02 -42.28
CA TYR A 216 21.65 -13.52 -40.90
C TYR A 216 20.58 -12.79 -40.07
N ILE A 217 20.53 -11.45 -40.13
CA ILE A 217 19.55 -10.66 -39.36
C ILE A 217 18.12 -10.97 -39.82
N LYS A 218 17.88 -11.05 -41.14
CA LYS A 218 16.57 -11.40 -41.68
C LYS A 218 16.14 -12.81 -41.26
N ASP A 219 17.06 -13.77 -41.31
CA ASP A 219 16.80 -15.16 -40.91
C ASP A 219 16.63 -15.31 -39.39
N LEU A 220 17.37 -14.53 -38.59
CA LEU A 220 17.21 -14.47 -37.14
C LEU A 220 15.79 -14.02 -36.76
N VAL A 221 15.35 -12.89 -37.30
CA VAL A 221 14.02 -12.33 -37.00
C VAL A 221 12.91 -13.28 -37.46
N ARG A 222 13.04 -13.85 -38.68
CA ARG A 222 12.06 -14.82 -39.21
C ARG A 222 11.98 -16.09 -38.38
N ARG A 223 13.12 -16.65 -37.98
CA ARG A 223 13.16 -17.90 -37.19
C ARG A 223 12.59 -17.70 -35.79
N LEU A 224 12.87 -16.57 -35.16
CA LEU A 224 12.41 -16.30 -33.80
C LEU A 224 10.90 -16.02 -33.73
N ASP A 225 10.29 -15.54 -34.82
CA ASP A 225 8.86 -15.22 -34.93
C ASP A 225 8.27 -14.68 -33.61
N ILE A 226 8.86 -13.56 -33.16
CA ILE A 226 8.61 -12.99 -31.83
C ILE A 226 7.13 -12.69 -31.65
N GLY A 227 6.47 -12.24 -32.72
CA GLY A 227 5.07 -11.90 -32.76
C GLY A 227 4.14 -13.08 -32.45
N SER A 228 4.21 -14.15 -33.24
CA SER A 228 3.36 -15.34 -33.05
C SER A 228 3.63 -16.03 -31.71
N ASN A 229 4.90 -16.07 -31.29
CA ASN A 229 5.28 -16.65 -30.00
C ASN A 229 4.76 -15.81 -28.82
N TYR A 230 4.79 -14.49 -28.91
CA TYR A 230 4.23 -13.60 -27.88
C TYR A 230 2.69 -13.70 -27.82
N GLN A 231 2.01 -13.80 -28.97
CA GLN A 231 0.57 -14.03 -29.04
C GLN A 231 0.17 -15.37 -28.40
N THR A 232 0.98 -16.42 -28.60
CA THR A 232 0.80 -17.72 -27.97
C THR A 232 0.96 -17.61 -26.45
N LEU A 233 2.02 -16.92 -25.98
CA LEU A 233 2.23 -16.64 -24.56
C LEU A 233 1.03 -15.88 -23.96
N PHE A 234 0.57 -14.80 -24.61
CA PHE A 234 -0.58 -14.03 -24.17
C PHE A 234 -1.85 -14.89 -24.07
N SER A 235 -2.11 -15.71 -25.09
CA SER A 235 -3.28 -16.59 -25.12
C SER A 235 -3.22 -17.67 -24.02
N GLN A 236 -2.05 -18.22 -23.73
CA GLN A 236 -1.86 -19.20 -22.65
C GLN A 236 -2.01 -18.55 -21.27
N THR A 237 -1.47 -17.34 -21.09
CA THR A 237 -1.54 -16.61 -19.80
C THR A 237 -2.98 -16.24 -19.43
N PHE A 238 -3.79 -15.85 -20.41
CA PHE A 238 -5.19 -15.42 -20.23
C PHE A 238 -6.23 -16.49 -20.59
N ASP A 239 -5.81 -17.75 -20.73
CA ASP A 239 -6.75 -18.87 -20.84
C ASP A 239 -7.51 -19.04 -19.51
N PRO A 240 -8.86 -19.15 -19.51
CA PRO A 240 -9.63 -19.42 -18.30
C PRO A 240 -9.21 -20.69 -17.53
N ALA A 241 -8.58 -21.65 -18.20
CA ALA A 241 -8.04 -22.87 -17.58
C ALA A 241 -6.65 -22.65 -16.93
N SER A 242 -6.02 -21.50 -17.16
CA SER A 242 -4.72 -21.16 -16.57
C SER A 242 -4.84 -20.93 -15.05
N PRO A 243 -3.93 -21.50 -14.23
CA PRO A 243 -3.94 -21.28 -12.78
C PRO A 243 -3.91 -19.81 -12.35
N GLY A 244 -3.31 -18.93 -13.18
CA GLY A 244 -3.19 -17.50 -12.89
C GLY A 244 -4.41 -16.66 -13.27
N PHE A 245 -5.38 -17.20 -14.01
CA PHE A 245 -6.50 -16.40 -14.56
C PHE A 245 -7.34 -15.74 -13.46
N ASN A 246 -7.73 -16.49 -12.43
CA ASN A 246 -8.58 -15.99 -11.34
C ASN A 246 -7.88 -14.91 -10.51
N HIS A 247 -6.58 -15.07 -10.23
CA HIS A 247 -5.77 -14.06 -9.54
C HIS A 247 -5.70 -12.76 -10.35
N ARG A 248 -5.49 -12.86 -11.67
CA ARG A 248 -5.47 -11.70 -12.58
C ARG A 248 -6.83 -11.00 -12.62
N LEU A 249 -7.93 -11.75 -12.69
CA LEU A 249 -9.28 -11.20 -12.64
C LEU A 249 -9.53 -10.48 -11.30
N GLU A 250 -9.10 -11.05 -10.17
CA GLU A 250 -9.22 -10.41 -8.86
C GLU A 250 -8.42 -9.11 -8.78
N LEU A 251 -7.18 -9.10 -9.28
CA LEU A 251 -6.36 -7.88 -9.37
C LEU A 251 -7.05 -6.82 -10.24
N PHE A 252 -7.61 -7.21 -11.39
CA PHE A 252 -8.37 -6.31 -12.26
C PHE A 252 -9.58 -5.71 -11.52
N CYS A 253 -10.41 -6.55 -10.90
CA CYS A 253 -11.61 -6.13 -10.17
C CYS A 253 -11.29 -5.23 -8.97
N ARG A 254 -10.11 -5.35 -8.35
CA ARG A 254 -9.69 -4.48 -7.23
C ARG A 254 -9.04 -3.18 -7.66
N GLN A 255 -8.24 -3.19 -8.73
CA GLN A 255 -7.40 -2.05 -9.10
C GLN A 255 -8.08 -1.10 -10.10
N VAL A 256 -8.82 -1.64 -11.07
CA VAL A 256 -9.39 -0.85 -12.17
C VAL A 256 -10.52 0.11 -11.75
N PRO A 257 -11.43 -0.23 -10.82
CA PRO A 257 -12.51 0.66 -10.41
C PRO A 257 -12.04 2.07 -10.01
N ASP A 258 -11.04 2.17 -9.13
CA ASP A 258 -10.56 3.47 -8.64
C ASP A 258 -9.78 4.25 -9.72
N GLN A 259 -9.11 3.54 -10.64
CA GLN A 259 -8.47 4.17 -11.80
C GLN A 259 -9.51 4.78 -12.74
N MET A 260 -10.60 4.05 -12.96
CA MET A 260 -11.70 4.49 -13.78
C MET A 260 -12.45 5.68 -13.15
N LEU A 261 -12.64 5.63 -11.83
CA LEU A 261 -13.19 6.73 -11.03
C LEU A 261 -12.31 7.97 -11.04
N GLU A 262 -11.00 7.83 -10.89
CA GLU A 262 -10.06 8.96 -10.98
C GLU A 262 -10.23 9.67 -12.31
N ARG A 263 -10.21 8.93 -13.43
CA ARG A 263 -10.37 9.48 -14.78
C ARG A 263 -11.72 10.18 -14.98
N ALA A 264 -12.80 9.58 -14.50
CA ALA A 264 -14.14 10.17 -14.58
C ALA A 264 -14.22 11.46 -13.73
N PHE A 265 -13.67 11.45 -12.52
CA PHE A 265 -13.67 12.61 -11.63
C PHE A 265 -12.78 13.73 -12.18
N ASN A 266 -11.63 13.40 -12.75
CA ASN A 266 -10.75 14.35 -13.43
C ASN A 266 -11.48 15.05 -14.58
N ALA A 267 -12.20 14.28 -15.42
CA ALA A 267 -13.03 14.85 -16.48
C ALA A 267 -14.15 15.76 -15.94
N TYR A 268 -14.75 15.43 -14.79
CA TYR A 268 -15.71 16.29 -14.10
C TYR A 268 -15.08 17.60 -13.60
N LEU A 269 -13.90 17.54 -12.98
CA LEU A 269 -13.18 18.74 -12.52
C LEU A 269 -12.78 19.66 -13.67
N ARG A 270 -12.48 19.08 -14.84
CA ARG A 270 -12.24 19.82 -16.09
C ARG A 270 -13.51 20.28 -16.80
N ARG A 271 -14.70 20.01 -16.24
CA ARG A 271 -16.02 20.37 -16.78
C ARG A 271 -16.37 19.67 -18.10
N ASN A 272 -15.77 18.51 -18.36
CA ASN A 272 -16.07 17.65 -19.51
C ASN A 272 -17.14 16.57 -19.19
N LEU A 273 -17.38 16.29 -17.91
CA LEU A 273 -18.46 15.43 -17.43
C LEU A 273 -19.28 16.15 -16.35
N SER A 274 -20.55 15.76 -16.22
CA SER A 274 -21.44 16.15 -15.14
C SER A 274 -21.25 15.28 -13.90
N LYS A 275 -21.70 15.78 -12.74
CA LYS A 275 -21.68 15.01 -11.49
C LYS A 275 -22.53 13.74 -11.59
N THR A 276 -23.64 13.79 -12.34
CA THR A 276 -24.52 12.64 -12.59
C THR A 276 -23.81 11.56 -13.42
N ALA A 277 -23.08 11.95 -14.47
CA ALA A 277 -22.27 11.02 -15.26
C ALA A 277 -21.23 10.28 -14.41
N VAL A 278 -20.52 11.01 -13.53
CA VAL A 278 -19.58 10.39 -12.59
C VAL A 278 -20.29 9.46 -11.60
N ALA A 279 -21.48 9.82 -11.12
CA ALA A 279 -22.26 8.96 -10.23
C ALA A 279 -22.69 7.64 -10.91
N PHE A 280 -23.03 7.67 -12.21
CA PHE A 280 -23.34 6.45 -12.97
C PHE A 280 -22.13 5.53 -13.07
N VAL A 281 -20.97 6.10 -13.40
CA VAL A 281 -19.69 5.39 -13.44
C VAL A 281 -19.38 4.77 -12.07
N LYS A 282 -19.47 5.58 -11.01
CA LYS A 282 -19.22 5.16 -9.62
C LYS A 282 -20.11 4.00 -9.19
N GLN A 283 -21.42 4.09 -9.46
CA GLN A 283 -22.38 3.06 -9.07
C GLN A 283 -22.05 1.71 -9.70
N VAL A 284 -21.67 1.69 -10.98
CA VAL A 284 -21.37 0.44 -11.69
C VAL A 284 -20.06 -0.17 -11.22
N VAL A 285 -19.00 0.61 -11.01
CA VAL A 285 -17.69 0.02 -10.63
C VAL A 285 -17.55 -0.31 -9.16
N GLN A 286 -18.27 0.39 -8.28
CA GLN A 286 -18.29 0.06 -6.85
C GLN A 286 -19.27 -1.07 -6.53
N MET A 287 -20.37 -1.20 -7.29
CA MET A 287 -21.33 -2.30 -7.18
C MET A 287 -21.41 -3.05 -8.53
N PRO A 288 -20.40 -3.87 -8.84
CA PRO A 288 -20.23 -4.43 -10.18
C PRO A 288 -21.26 -5.51 -10.54
N ASP A 289 -21.78 -6.25 -9.57
CA ASP A 289 -22.84 -7.24 -9.81
C ASP A 289 -24.20 -6.56 -10.03
N ALA A 290 -24.81 -6.74 -11.20
CA ALA A 290 -26.06 -6.05 -11.53
C ALA A 290 -27.28 -6.54 -10.71
N THR A 291 -27.22 -7.75 -10.14
CA THR A 291 -28.26 -8.28 -9.24
C THR A 291 -28.11 -7.69 -7.84
N ALA A 292 -26.87 -7.50 -7.39
CA ALA A 292 -26.58 -6.92 -6.08
C ALA A 292 -26.77 -5.40 -6.05
N ARG A 293 -26.43 -4.72 -7.14
CA ARG A 293 -26.37 -3.26 -7.26
C ARG A 293 -27.63 -2.56 -6.79
N LEU A 294 -27.45 -1.61 -5.87
CA LEU A 294 -28.53 -0.77 -5.38
C LEU A 294 -28.97 0.25 -6.44
N PRO A 295 -30.25 0.67 -6.47
CA PRO A 295 -30.68 1.75 -7.35
C PRO A 295 -30.10 3.11 -6.89
N LEU A 296 -29.68 3.93 -7.84
CA LEU A 296 -29.26 5.30 -7.62
C LEU A 296 -30.47 6.23 -7.82
N ASP A 297 -30.91 6.94 -6.77
CA ASP A 297 -32.13 7.76 -6.78
C ASP A 297 -33.37 7.01 -7.31
N GLY A 298 -33.49 5.73 -6.96
CA GLY A 298 -34.58 4.85 -7.41
C GLY A 298 -34.44 4.29 -8.83
N LYS A 299 -33.33 4.61 -9.54
CA LYS A 299 -33.07 4.17 -10.92
C LYS A 299 -32.00 3.10 -10.98
N ARG A 300 -32.18 2.12 -11.88
CA ARG A 300 -31.19 1.08 -12.13
C ARG A 300 -30.15 1.58 -13.13
N ILE A 301 -28.91 1.69 -12.68
CA ILE A 301 -27.79 2.06 -13.55
C ILE A 301 -27.20 0.79 -14.16
N GLN A 302 -26.98 0.84 -15.47
CA GLN A 302 -26.57 -0.29 -16.29
C GLN A 302 -25.28 0.02 -17.05
N LEU A 303 -24.44 -1.01 -17.19
CA LEU A 303 -23.38 -1.06 -18.18
C LEU A 303 -23.90 -1.84 -19.38
N THR A 304 -23.78 -1.27 -20.58
CA THR A 304 -24.13 -1.96 -21.83
C THR A 304 -23.01 -1.75 -22.84
N PRO A 305 -22.63 -2.74 -23.67
CA PRO A 305 -21.79 -2.45 -24.82
C PRO A 305 -22.52 -1.50 -25.78
N LEU A 306 -21.76 -0.70 -26.53
CA LEU A 306 -22.31 0.06 -27.65
C LEU A 306 -22.71 -0.94 -28.74
N ALA A 307 -24.01 -1.05 -29.03
CA ALA A 307 -24.52 -2.00 -30.01
C ALA A 307 -25.49 -1.31 -30.97
N LEU A 308 -25.20 -1.43 -32.26
CA LEU A 308 -25.90 -0.75 -33.35
C LEU A 308 -26.88 -1.71 -34.03
N ILE A 309 -28.12 -1.28 -34.23
CA ILE A 309 -29.11 -2.02 -35.01
C ILE A 309 -29.28 -1.30 -36.33
N ALA A 310 -28.79 -1.91 -37.41
CA ALA A 310 -28.84 -1.37 -38.76
C ALA A 310 -30.27 -1.32 -39.32
N GLN A 311 -31.10 -2.31 -38.98
CA GLN A 311 -32.51 -2.38 -39.35
C GLN A 311 -33.26 -3.15 -38.25
N SER A 312 -34.52 -2.81 -37.98
CA SER A 312 -35.30 -3.32 -36.84
C SER A 312 -35.41 -4.86 -36.73
N ASP A 313 -35.22 -5.56 -37.84
CA ASP A 313 -35.27 -7.02 -38.00
C ASP A 313 -33.87 -7.67 -38.01
N LEU A 314 -32.80 -6.89 -37.98
CA LEU A 314 -31.42 -7.38 -37.92
C LEU A 314 -30.90 -7.49 -36.48
N PRO A 315 -30.00 -8.46 -36.21
CA PRO A 315 -29.33 -8.53 -34.92
C PRO A 315 -28.49 -7.29 -34.67
N ALA A 316 -28.28 -6.97 -33.40
CA ALA A 316 -27.45 -5.84 -33.01
C ALA A 316 -25.96 -6.15 -33.27
N ASP A 317 -25.29 -5.24 -33.96
CA ASP A 317 -23.85 -5.24 -34.19
C ASP A 317 -23.16 -4.63 -32.97
N ILE A 318 -22.52 -5.46 -32.15
CA ILE A 318 -21.75 -5.02 -30.99
C ILE A 318 -20.46 -4.35 -31.48
N VAL A 319 -20.25 -3.11 -31.05
CA VAL A 319 -19.00 -2.38 -31.26
C VAL A 319 -18.04 -2.76 -30.14
N PRO A 320 -16.94 -3.48 -30.42
CA PRO A 320 -15.99 -3.88 -29.40
C PRO A 320 -15.36 -2.66 -28.71
N ASP A 321 -14.92 -2.83 -27.46
CA ASP A 321 -14.17 -1.82 -26.69
C ASP A 321 -14.92 -0.51 -26.37
N LEU A 322 -16.18 -0.38 -26.75
CA LEU A 322 -17.01 0.79 -26.47
C LEU A 322 -18.18 0.42 -25.58
N TYR A 323 -18.32 1.11 -24.44
CA TYR A 323 -19.31 0.81 -23.42
C TYR A 323 -20.11 2.05 -23.05
N LEU A 324 -21.36 1.85 -22.64
CA LEU A 324 -22.28 2.90 -22.22
C LEU A 324 -22.68 2.69 -20.75
N PHE A 325 -22.54 3.74 -19.95
CA PHE A 325 -23.17 3.85 -18.64
C PHE A 325 -24.46 4.67 -18.80
N ARG A 326 -25.61 4.07 -18.46
CA ARG A 326 -26.92 4.71 -18.59
C ARG A 326 -27.92 4.18 -17.57
N ALA A 327 -28.96 4.96 -17.29
CA ALA A 327 -30.19 4.46 -16.70
C ALA A 327 -31.18 4.06 -17.81
N GLU A 328 -32.15 3.19 -17.52
CA GLU A 328 -33.11 2.71 -18.54
C GLU A 328 -33.88 3.85 -19.23
N ASP A 329 -34.44 4.78 -18.44
CA ASP A 329 -35.31 5.86 -18.94
C ASP A 329 -34.81 7.26 -18.54
N THR A 330 -33.50 7.44 -18.32
CA THR A 330 -33.00 8.75 -17.89
C THR A 330 -31.63 9.07 -18.46
N ASP A 331 -31.54 10.31 -18.92
CA ASP A 331 -30.32 11.01 -19.28
C ASP A 331 -29.43 11.30 -18.05
N PRO A 332 -28.10 11.39 -18.21
CA PRO A 332 -27.32 11.33 -19.46
C PRO A 332 -26.85 9.91 -19.84
N VAL A 333 -26.32 9.75 -21.05
CA VAL A 333 -25.59 8.55 -21.51
C VAL A 333 -24.10 8.84 -21.53
N VAL A 334 -23.30 7.99 -20.88
CA VAL A 334 -21.83 8.17 -20.82
C VAL A 334 -21.15 7.08 -21.64
N LEU A 335 -20.45 7.47 -22.70
CA LEU A 335 -19.58 6.60 -23.49
C LEU A 335 -18.23 6.45 -22.79
N TYR A 336 -17.76 5.21 -22.68
CA TYR A 336 -16.43 4.85 -22.18
C TYR A 336 -15.65 4.12 -23.28
N ALA A 337 -14.47 4.65 -23.60
CA ALA A 337 -13.54 4.12 -24.59
C ALA A 337 -12.12 4.04 -23.97
N PRO A 338 -11.73 2.90 -23.37
CA PRO A 338 -10.53 2.81 -22.54
C PRO A 338 -9.23 3.13 -23.30
N TYR A 339 -9.16 2.79 -24.58
CA TYR A 339 -7.97 2.96 -25.44
C TYR A 339 -8.03 4.19 -26.35
N CYS A 340 -8.94 5.13 -26.09
CA CYS A 340 -9.02 6.38 -26.83
C CYS A 340 -8.87 7.60 -25.90
N GLU A 341 -7.75 8.32 -26.01
CA GLU A 341 -7.45 9.47 -25.15
C GLU A 341 -8.50 10.59 -25.30
N SER A 342 -8.89 10.91 -26.53
CA SER A 342 -9.87 11.96 -26.81
C SER A 342 -11.30 11.62 -26.39
N PHE A 343 -11.60 10.33 -26.16
CA PHE A 343 -12.94 9.83 -25.87
C PHE A 343 -13.00 8.92 -24.64
N THR A 344 -12.03 9.01 -23.72
CA THR A 344 -11.96 8.11 -22.57
C THR A 344 -13.28 8.08 -21.80
N PHE A 345 -13.85 9.25 -21.51
CA PHE A 345 -15.25 9.41 -21.12
C PHE A 345 -15.87 10.57 -21.88
N LYS A 346 -17.02 10.33 -22.53
CA LYS A 346 -17.80 11.38 -23.21
C LYS A 346 -19.27 11.28 -22.81
N GLU A 347 -19.82 12.37 -22.30
CA GLU A 347 -21.23 12.48 -21.93
C GLU A 347 -22.09 12.95 -23.11
N PHE A 348 -23.26 12.35 -23.25
CA PHE A 348 -24.30 12.74 -24.18
C PHE A 348 -25.58 12.99 -23.39
N SER A 349 -26.33 14.02 -23.80
CA SER A 349 -27.57 14.38 -23.12
C SER A 349 -28.67 13.33 -23.25
N SER A 350 -28.59 12.41 -24.21
CA SER A 350 -29.52 11.27 -24.36
C SER A 350 -28.99 10.25 -25.37
N THR A 351 -29.62 9.07 -25.42
CA THR A 351 -29.40 8.06 -26.47
C THR A 351 -29.61 8.65 -27.87
N THR A 352 -30.61 9.51 -28.03
CA THR A 352 -30.90 10.19 -29.30
C THR A 352 -29.80 11.19 -29.66
N ALA A 353 -29.25 11.90 -28.67
CA ALA A 353 -28.14 12.83 -28.89
C ALA A 353 -26.84 12.10 -29.28
N LEU A 354 -26.59 10.93 -28.70
CA LEU A 354 -25.48 10.05 -29.11
C LEU A 354 -25.62 9.64 -30.58
N LEU A 355 -26.80 9.17 -31.00
CA LEU A 355 -27.07 8.81 -32.39
C LEU A 355 -26.92 10.00 -33.35
N ALA A 356 -27.39 11.19 -32.95
CA ALA A 356 -27.23 12.40 -33.76
C ALA A 356 -25.76 12.81 -33.92
N GLN A 357 -24.96 12.72 -32.86
CA GLN A 357 -23.52 12.95 -32.95
C GLN A 357 -22.81 11.89 -33.78
N LEU A 358 -23.22 10.62 -33.71
CA LEU A 358 -22.63 9.55 -34.52
C LEU A 358 -22.83 9.79 -36.03
N LYS A 359 -23.84 10.56 -36.43
CA LYS A 359 -24.05 10.96 -37.84
C LYS A 359 -23.22 12.16 -38.29
N THR A 360 -22.70 12.97 -37.36
CA THR A 360 -22.16 14.30 -37.68
C THR A 360 -20.71 14.51 -37.22
N ASP A 361 -20.31 13.89 -36.11
CA ASP A 361 -18.97 13.96 -35.53
C ASP A 361 -18.06 12.93 -36.20
N THR A 362 -17.18 13.40 -37.09
CA THR A 362 -16.26 12.56 -37.85
C THR A 362 -15.23 11.83 -36.97
N ALA A 363 -14.85 12.41 -35.82
CA ALA A 363 -13.93 11.77 -34.90
C ALA A 363 -14.61 10.60 -34.15
N LEU A 364 -15.89 10.78 -33.77
CA LEU A 364 -16.69 9.71 -33.18
C LEU A 364 -16.97 8.58 -34.18
N GLN A 365 -17.25 8.92 -35.45
CA GLN A 365 -17.39 7.93 -36.52
C GLN A 365 -16.12 7.12 -36.72
N ALA A 366 -14.96 7.78 -36.82
CA ALA A 366 -13.67 7.12 -36.96
C ALA A 366 -13.38 6.17 -35.79
N LEU A 367 -13.69 6.57 -34.55
CA LEU A 367 -13.56 5.73 -33.37
C LEU A 367 -14.42 4.45 -33.47
N VAL A 368 -15.70 4.59 -33.80
CA VAL A 368 -16.63 3.44 -33.89
C VAL A 368 -16.24 2.51 -35.04
N LEU A 369 -15.94 3.06 -36.21
CA LEU A 369 -15.56 2.27 -37.40
C LEU A 369 -14.24 1.52 -37.21
N ALA A 370 -13.28 2.11 -36.51
CA ALA A 370 -12.01 1.47 -36.22
C ALA A 370 -12.15 0.22 -35.36
N GLN A 371 -13.09 0.21 -34.41
CA GLN A 371 -13.32 -0.91 -33.51
C GLN A 371 -14.09 -2.06 -34.15
N LEU A 372 -14.90 -1.75 -35.17
CA LEU A 372 -15.70 -2.74 -35.89
C LEU A 372 -14.84 -3.66 -36.77
N PRO A 373 -15.14 -4.97 -36.82
CA PRO A 373 -14.51 -5.89 -37.77
C PRO A 373 -14.95 -5.58 -39.21
N GLU A 374 -14.11 -5.98 -40.16
CA GLU A 374 -14.19 -5.64 -41.60
C GLU A 374 -15.59 -5.78 -42.25
N PRO A 375 -16.38 -6.87 -42.03
CA PRO A 375 -17.72 -6.96 -42.61
C PRO A 375 -18.74 -5.98 -41.99
N LEU A 376 -18.59 -5.65 -40.70
CA LEU A 376 -19.47 -4.69 -40.02
C LEU A 376 -19.07 -3.25 -40.31
N ARG A 377 -17.76 -2.99 -40.45
CA ARG A 377 -17.26 -1.66 -40.80
C ARG A 377 -17.84 -1.15 -42.11
N ARG A 378 -17.84 -1.99 -43.17
CA ARG A 378 -18.41 -1.63 -44.48
C ARG A 378 -19.90 -1.26 -44.43
N ARG A 379 -20.64 -1.81 -43.46
CA ARG A 379 -22.07 -1.50 -43.24
C ARG A 379 -22.29 -0.06 -42.81
N TYR A 380 -21.37 0.50 -42.01
CA TYR A 380 -21.54 1.80 -41.37
C TYR A 380 -20.63 2.90 -41.94
N ASP A 381 -19.58 2.53 -42.67
CA ASP A 381 -18.69 3.47 -43.35
C ASP A 381 -19.42 4.24 -44.48
N ASN A 382 -18.84 5.35 -44.95
CA ASN A 382 -19.36 6.18 -46.04
C ASN A 382 -20.86 6.56 -45.88
N ASN A 383 -21.21 7.19 -44.76
CA ASN A 383 -22.58 7.61 -44.39
C ASN A 383 -23.53 6.47 -43.95
N GLY A 384 -23.00 5.26 -43.71
CA GLY A 384 -23.78 4.10 -43.26
C GLY A 384 -24.39 4.21 -41.85
N PHE A 385 -24.02 5.21 -41.04
CA PHE A 385 -24.73 5.50 -39.78
C PHE A 385 -26.11 6.15 -40.01
N ASP A 386 -26.32 6.77 -41.17
CA ASP A 386 -27.63 7.31 -41.57
C ASP A 386 -28.37 6.34 -42.49
N GLU A 387 -27.67 5.76 -43.48
CA GLU A 387 -28.22 4.76 -44.41
C GLU A 387 -27.31 3.50 -44.46
N PRO A 388 -27.49 2.51 -43.55
CA PRO A 388 -26.63 1.32 -43.48
C PRO A 388 -26.53 0.54 -44.79
N HIS A 389 -25.32 0.12 -45.15
CA HIS A 389 -25.07 -0.70 -46.34
C HIS A 389 -25.36 -2.19 -46.06
N LEU A 390 -26.59 -2.60 -46.35
CA LEU A 390 -27.02 -3.99 -46.19
C LEU A 390 -26.70 -4.82 -47.45
N PRO A 391 -26.14 -6.04 -47.32
CA PRO A 391 -25.89 -6.91 -48.46
C PRO A 391 -27.21 -7.34 -49.10
N PHE A 392 -27.34 -7.21 -50.42
CA PHE A 392 -28.48 -7.73 -51.18
C PHE A 392 -28.11 -9.08 -51.83
N SER A 393 -29.05 -10.01 -51.88
CA SER A 393 -28.83 -11.31 -52.55
C SER A 393 -29.00 -11.14 -54.06
N ALA A 394 -27.95 -11.46 -54.83
CA ALA A 394 -27.96 -11.41 -56.30
C ALA A 394 -28.63 -12.64 -56.95
N GLU A 395 -29.19 -13.58 -56.17
CA GLU A 395 -29.89 -14.76 -56.70
C GLU A 395 -31.35 -14.47 -57.11
N SER A 396 -31.85 -13.25 -56.84
CA SER A 396 -33.16 -12.76 -57.25
C SER A 396 -33.02 -11.42 -57.97
N ASP A 397 -33.00 -11.43 -59.31
CA ASP A 397 -32.92 -10.23 -60.17
C ASP A 397 -34.11 -9.25 -60.02
N PHE A 398 -35.08 -9.53 -59.14
CA PHE A 398 -36.31 -8.75 -58.96
C PHE A 398 -36.57 -8.23 -57.53
N ASP A 399 -35.72 -8.51 -56.55
CA ASP A 399 -35.84 -7.98 -55.18
C ASP A 399 -34.85 -6.83 -54.93
N LEU A 400 -35.03 -5.71 -55.66
CA LEU A 400 -34.49 -4.42 -55.20
C LEU A 400 -35.14 -4.10 -53.86
N PRO A 401 -34.39 -3.71 -52.80
CA PRO A 401 -34.99 -3.33 -51.53
C PRO A 401 -36.00 -2.19 -51.76
N LEU A 402 -37.29 -2.48 -51.62
CA LEU A 402 -38.41 -1.58 -51.90
C LEU A 402 -38.49 -0.38 -50.92
N SER A 403 -37.62 -0.36 -49.92
CA SER A 403 -37.58 0.65 -48.87
C SER A 403 -36.14 0.93 -48.46
N ARG A 404 -35.79 2.22 -48.35
CA ARG A 404 -34.52 2.64 -47.77
C ARG A 404 -34.43 2.15 -46.32
N PRO A 405 -33.29 1.57 -45.89
CA PRO A 405 -33.08 1.26 -44.48
C PRO A 405 -33.32 2.50 -43.63
N GLY A 406 -33.98 2.34 -42.48
CA GLY A 406 -34.13 3.42 -41.52
C GLY A 406 -32.78 3.79 -40.88
N PRO A 407 -32.71 4.92 -40.17
CA PRO A 407 -31.50 5.31 -39.48
C PRO A 407 -31.11 4.29 -38.41
N VAL A 408 -29.81 4.15 -38.16
CA VAL A 408 -29.28 3.25 -37.13
C VAL A 408 -29.88 3.57 -35.77
N THR A 409 -30.28 2.53 -35.05
CA THR A 409 -30.76 2.63 -33.66
C THR A 409 -29.80 1.92 -32.71
N LEU A 410 -29.94 2.18 -31.40
CA LEU A 410 -29.11 1.55 -30.38
C LEU A 410 -29.85 0.41 -29.71
N ALA A 411 -29.20 -0.74 -29.58
CA ALA A 411 -29.69 -1.83 -28.75
C ALA A 411 -29.47 -1.51 -27.26
N ASN A 412 -30.37 -2.04 -26.42
CA ASN A 412 -30.15 -2.08 -24.97
C ASN A 412 -29.85 -3.51 -24.51
N LEU A 413 -28.56 -3.80 -24.34
CA LEU A 413 -28.05 -5.11 -23.93
C LEU A 413 -27.32 -4.99 -22.59
N PRO A 414 -28.05 -4.87 -21.46
CA PRO A 414 -27.41 -4.68 -20.15
C PRO A 414 -26.60 -5.90 -19.75
N VAL A 415 -25.39 -5.67 -19.23
CA VAL A 415 -24.58 -6.70 -18.59
C VAL A 415 -25.29 -7.12 -17.31
N LYS A 416 -25.76 -8.37 -17.28
CA LYS A 416 -26.59 -8.93 -16.20
C LYS A 416 -25.78 -9.46 -15.00
N GLY A 417 -24.54 -9.89 -15.24
CA GLY A 417 -23.63 -10.38 -14.21
C GLY A 417 -22.73 -9.30 -13.62
N ASN A 418 -21.49 -9.68 -13.31
CA ASN A 418 -20.46 -8.78 -12.80
C ASN A 418 -19.86 -7.91 -13.93
N ALA A 419 -20.06 -6.61 -13.84
CA ALA A 419 -19.61 -5.63 -14.85
C ALA A 419 -18.08 -5.61 -15.00
N LEU A 420 -17.31 -5.78 -13.92
CA LEU A 420 -15.85 -5.77 -13.98
C LEU A 420 -15.30 -7.06 -14.58
N HIS A 421 -15.93 -8.20 -14.30
CA HIS A 421 -15.61 -9.45 -14.99
C HIS A 421 -15.84 -9.31 -16.48
N TYR A 422 -17.00 -8.79 -16.89
CA TYR A 422 -17.30 -8.54 -18.31
C TYR A 422 -16.25 -7.64 -18.97
N LEU A 423 -15.89 -6.53 -18.32
CA LEU A 423 -14.85 -5.62 -18.81
C LEU A 423 -13.47 -6.28 -18.89
N PHE A 424 -13.11 -7.17 -17.95
CA PHE A 424 -11.85 -7.90 -17.97
C PHE A 424 -11.76 -8.82 -19.20
N GLU A 425 -12.81 -9.61 -19.47
CA GLU A 425 -12.82 -10.50 -20.63
C GLU A 425 -12.82 -9.73 -21.95
N GLU A 426 -13.63 -8.67 -22.08
CA GLU A 426 -13.62 -7.82 -23.26
C GLU A 426 -12.28 -7.14 -23.47
N ASN A 427 -11.63 -6.72 -22.39
CA ASN A 427 -10.29 -6.15 -22.43
C ASN A 427 -9.26 -7.17 -22.96
N ILE A 428 -9.31 -8.43 -22.52
CA ILE A 428 -8.45 -9.50 -23.05
C ILE A 428 -8.73 -9.73 -24.55
N ARG A 429 -10.00 -9.77 -24.96
CA ARG A 429 -10.39 -9.90 -26.38
C ARG A 429 -9.86 -8.73 -27.21
N THR A 430 -9.92 -7.51 -26.69
CA THR A 430 -9.37 -6.31 -27.35
C THR A 430 -7.86 -6.38 -27.48
N LEU A 431 -7.14 -6.71 -26.41
CA LEU A 431 -5.68 -6.87 -26.44
C LEU A 431 -5.26 -7.96 -27.44
N LYS A 432 -6.00 -9.07 -27.49
CA LYS A 432 -5.76 -10.12 -28.50
C LYS A 432 -5.99 -9.60 -29.92
N ARG A 433 -7.09 -8.88 -30.20
CA ARG A 433 -7.34 -8.28 -31.52
C ARG A 433 -6.24 -7.29 -31.93
N MET A 434 -5.73 -6.50 -30.97
CA MET A 434 -4.61 -5.58 -31.21
C MET A 434 -3.32 -6.34 -31.58
N LEU A 435 -3.04 -7.46 -30.91
CA LEU A 435 -1.91 -8.35 -31.26
C LEU A 435 -2.12 -9.02 -32.63
N ASP A 436 -3.32 -9.52 -32.92
CA ASP A 436 -3.66 -10.17 -34.21
C ASP A 436 -3.48 -9.20 -35.38
N ALA A 437 -3.94 -7.95 -35.22
CA ALA A 437 -3.82 -6.90 -36.23
C ALA A 437 -2.36 -6.54 -36.55
N GLN A 438 -1.43 -6.72 -35.60
CA GLN A 438 0.00 -6.50 -35.82
C GLN A 438 0.64 -7.60 -36.69
N LEU A 439 0.09 -8.82 -36.67
CA LEU A 439 0.69 -10.00 -37.32
C LEU A 439 0.17 -10.26 -38.75
N ILE A 440 -1.05 -9.83 -39.06
CA ILE A 440 -1.75 -10.19 -40.32
C ILE A 440 -1.48 -9.17 -41.46
N SER A 441 -0.89 -8.02 -41.20
CA SER A 441 -0.88 -6.89 -42.16
C SER A 441 0.17 -6.98 -43.29
N THR A 442 0.30 -8.13 -43.96
CA THR A 442 1.12 -8.28 -45.18
C THR A 442 0.33 -8.38 -46.49
N GLU A 443 -1.01 -8.47 -46.51
CA GLU A 443 -1.66 -8.82 -47.80
C GLU A 443 -2.83 -8.00 -48.36
N LYS A 444 -3.54 -7.09 -47.65
CA LYS A 444 -4.51 -6.19 -48.33
C LYS A 444 -5.09 -5.10 -47.42
N ALA A 445 -5.05 -3.86 -47.91
CA ALA A 445 -5.89 -2.70 -47.60
C ALA A 445 -5.91 -2.13 -46.15
N ASP A 446 -5.81 -0.80 -46.09
CA ASP A 446 -6.06 0.12 -44.96
C ASP A 446 -5.09 0.12 -43.77
N TRP A 447 -3.80 0.10 -44.09
CA TRP A 447 -2.70 0.34 -43.16
C TRP A 447 -2.64 1.79 -42.61
N GLU A 448 -3.17 2.80 -43.32
CA GLU A 448 -3.14 4.20 -42.89
C GLU A 448 -4.07 4.48 -41.68
N SER A 449 -5.28 3.93 -41.68
CA SER A 449 -6.21 4.04 -40.53
C SER A 449 -5.71 3.25 -39.31
N LEU A 450 -5.04 2.12 -39.56
CA LEU A 450 -4.44 1.29 -38.52
C LEU A 450 -3.19 1.95 -37.92
N LYS A 451 -2.35 2.65 -38.72
CA LYS A 451 -1.19 3.42 -38.26
C LYS A 451 -1.56 4.52 -37.26
N HIS A 452 -2.69 5.19 -37.48
CA HIS A 452 -3.09 6.31 -36.61
C HIS A 452 -3.53 5.84 -35.22
N ILE A 453 -4.04 4.62 -35.12
CA ILE A 453 -4.57 4.03 -33.88
C ILE A 453 -3.52 3.15 -33.20
N LEU A 454 -2.82 2.27 -33.92
CA LEU A 454 -1.83 1.35 -33.34
C LEU A 454 -0.40 1.91 -33.27
N GLY A 455 -0.02 2.82 -34.16
CA GLY A 455 1.33 3.43 -34.16
C GLY A 455 1.60 4.32 -32.95
N LEU A 456 0.55 4.93 -32.40
CA LEU A 456 0.59 5.64 -31.12
C LEU A 456 0.38 4.67 -29.95
N VAL A 457 -0.54 3.72 -30.05
CA VAL A 457 -0.90 2.82 -28.94
C VAL A 457 0.19 1.80 -28.60
N PHE A 458 1.01 1.30 -29.53
CA PHE A 458 1.94 0.20 -29.22
C PHE A 458 3.27 0.64 -28.57
N ASN A 459 3.83 1.78 -28.96
CA ASN A 459 4.90 2.45 -28.19
C ASN A 459 4.40 2.97 -26.83
N GLN A 460 3.08 3.02 -26.66
CA GLN A 460 2.37 3.45 -25.47
C GLN A 460 1.57 2.31 -24.81
N LEU A 461 1.77 1.03 -25.16
CA LEU A 461 0.98 -0.06 -24.55
C LEU A 461 1.37 -0.24 -23.08
N SER A 462 2.62 0.07 -22.76
CA SER A 462 3.06 0.34 -21.39
C SER A 462 2.42 1.60 -20.79
N PHE A 463 1.47 2.30 -21.40
CA PHE A 463 0.76 3.46 -20.84
C PHE A 463 -0.76 3.29 -20.78
N PHE A 464 -1.33 2.26 -21.43
CA PHE A 464 -2.78 2.15 -21.61
C PHE A 464 -3.42 0.85 -21.13
N VAL A 465 -2.64 -0.09 -20.62
CA VAL A 465 -3.23 -1.26 -19.98
C VAL A 465 -3.60 -0.92 -18.52
N PRO A 466 -4.87 -1.05 -18.08
CA PRO A 466 -5.24 -0.90 -16.67
C PRO A 466 -4.29 -1.72 -15.80
N GLY A 467 -3.87 -1.23 -14.63
CA GLY A 467 -2.75 -1.82 -13.88
C GLY A 467 -1.62 -0.82 -13.65
N LYS A 468 -0.41 -1.27 -13.26
CA LYS A 468 0.70 -0.42 -12.81
C LYS A 468 1.10 0.65 -13.82
N ILE A 469 0.81 0.42 -15.10
CA ILE A 469 1.25 1.29 -16.18
C ILE A 469 0.13 2.12 -16.82
N GLY A 470 -1.13 1.69 -16.75
CA GLY A 470 -2.31 2.49 -17.15
C GLY A 470 -2.67 3.63 -16.20
N LEU A 471 -2.19 3.55 -14.95
CA LEU A 471 -2.21 4.65 -13.99
C LEU A 471 -1.34 5.83 -14.40
N LEU A 472 -0.37 5.65 -15.30
CA LEU A 472 0.78 6.55 -15.32
C LEU A 472 0.86 7.55 -16.47
N LEU A 473 0.33 7.34 -17.68
CA LEU A 473 0.85 8.14 -18.81
C LEU A 473 -0.13 8.74 -19.83
N GLY A 474 -1.44 8.55 -19.69
CA GLY A 474 -2.41 9.18 -20.61
C GLY A 474 -2.72 10.66 -20.33
N ALA A 475 -2.92 11.06 -19.06
CA ALA A 475 -3.36 12.42 -18.71
C ALA A 475 -2.42 13.16 -17.72
N TRP A 476 -1.27 12.56 -17.39
CA TRP A 476 -0.43 12.87 -16.22
C TRP A 476 0.79 13.77 -16.51
N GLN A 477 0.82 14.51 -17.63
CA GLN A 477 2.02 15.29 -18.00
C GLN A 477 2.38 16.41 -17.01
N ALA A 478 1.40 17.07 -16.38
CA ALA A 478 1.65 18.11 -15.38
C ALA A 478 2.12 17.52 -14.04
N GLU A 479 1.51 16.42 -13.59
CA GLU A 479 1.79 15.74 -12.32
C GLU A 479 3.08 14.90 -12.34
N MET A 480 3.57 14.47 -13.52
CA MET A 480 4.91 13.87 -13.64
C MET A 480 6.01 14.83 -13.21
N THR A 481 5.80 16.15 -13.27
CA THR A 481 6.77 17.13 -12.76
C THR A 481 6.90 17.00 -11.24
N VAL A 482 5.77 16.86 -10.52
CA VAL A 482 5.71 16.65 -9.07
C VAL A 482 6.39 15.33 -8.67
N LEU A 483 6.12 14.25 -9.42
CA LEU A 483 6.72 12.94 -9.19
C LEU A 483 8.22 12.90 -9.53
N LYS A 484 8.65 13.56 -10.61
CA LYS A 484 10.08 13.70 -10.95
C LYS A 484 10.85 14.46 -9.87
N ILE A 485 10.22 15.44 -9.21
CA ILE A 485 10.79 16.15 -8.05
C ILE A 485 10.94 15.25 -6.82
N ALA A 486 10.06 14.25 -6.65
CA ALA A 486 10.16 13.26 -5.58
C ALA A 486 11.21 12.15 -5.85
N ARG A 487 11.61 11.93 -7.11
CA ARG A 487 12.36 10.76 -7.59
C ARG A 487 13.88 10.90 -7.63
N ASN A 488 14.47 11.81 -6.88
CA ASN A 488 15.91 12.12 -6.98
C ASN A 488 16.88 11.02 -6.47
N ASP A 489 16.39 9.85 -6.05
CA ASP A 489 17.25 8.69 -5.78
C ASP A 489 16.98 7.59 -6.82
N GLU A 490 18.01 7.27 -7.62
CA GLU A 490 18.03 6.14 -8.55
C GLU A 490 18.00 4.82 -7.77
N GLY A 491 16.79 4.39 -7.42
CA GLY A 491 16.50 3.10 -6.81
C GLY A 491 15.90 3.21 -5.41
N SER A 492 14.57 3.24 -5.30
CA SER A 492 13.77 2.52 -4.28
C SER A 492 12.31 3.03 -4.18
N ASP A 493 11.41 2.08 -3.94
CA ASP A 493 10.10 2.19 -3.27
C ASP A 493 9.05 3.20 -3.79
N TRP A 494 8.47 2.90 -4.95
CA TRP A 494 7.35 3.64 -5.57
C TRP A 494 6.13 3.90 -4.62
N PRO A 495 5.65 2.93 -3.82
CA PRO A 495 4.52 3.14 -2.91
C PRO A 495 4.79 4.22 -1.85
N ALA A 496 6.04 4.34 -1.39
CA ALA A 496 6.44 5.35 -0.40
C ALA A 496 6.38 6.76 -1.00
N HIS A 497 6.83 6.93 -2.24
CA HIS A 497 6.82 8.21 -2.95
C HIS A 497 5.39 8.67 -3.28
N THR A 498 4.50 7.74 -3.61
CA THR A 498 3.09 8.06 -3.90
C THR A 498 2.28 8.36 -2.64
N ALA A 499 2.54 7.66 -1.53
CA ALA A 499 1.94 8.00 -0.25
C ALA A 499 2.41 9.37 0.25
N GLU A 500 3.71 9.67 0.07
CA GLU A 500 4.26 10.98 0.38
C GLU A 500 3.66 12.09 -0.49
N LEU A 501 3.44 11.83 -1.78
CA LEU A 501 2.72 12.74 -2.66
C LEU A 501 1.29 13.02 -2.16
N LEU A 502 0.54 11.98 -1.79
CA LEU A 502 -0.81 12.12 -1.24
C LEU A 502 -0.80 12.99 0.03
N CYS A 503 0.11 12.73 0.96
CA CYS A 503 0.28 13.55 2.16
C CYS A 503 0.56 15.02 1.81
N VAL A 504 1.48 15.29 0.89
CA VAL A 504 1.80 16.66 0.49
C VAL A 504 0.63 17.33 -0.23
N LEU A 505 -0.14 16.59 -1.04
CA LEU A 505 -1.35 17.12 -1.70
C LEU A 505 -2.45 17.43 -0.69
N VAL A 506 -2.69 16.55 0.29
CA VAL A 506 -3.62 16.79 1.40
C VAL A 506 -3.22 18.06 2.16
N GLN A 507 -1.94 18.19 2.53
CA GLN A 507 -1.41 19.38 3.18
C GLN A 507 -1.52 20.63 2.30
N SER A 508 -1.25 20.51 1.00
CA SER A 508 -1.24 21.65 0.09
C SER A 508 -2.63 22.15 -0.28
N LEU A 509 -3.59 21.24 -0.52
CA LEU A 509 -4.91 21.51 -1.07
C LEU A 509 -6.00 21.65 0.00
N LEU A 510 -5.94 20.88 1.08
CA LEU A 510 -6.93 20.92 2.16
C LEU A 510 -6.51 21.85 3.30
N ILE A 511 -5.19 21.99 3.58
CA ILE A 511 -4.67 22.85 4.65
C ILE A 511 -4.23 24.23 4.10
N GLY A 512 -3.68 24.29 2.89
CA GLY A 512 -3.23 25.54 2.25
C GLY A 512 -4.32 26.57 1.95
N HIS A 513 -5.60 26.19 2.00
CA HIS A 513 -6.74 27.09 1.90
C HIS A 513 -7.15 27.71 3.26
N SER A 514 -6.76 27.09 4.38
CA SER A 514 -7.13 27.51 5.75
C SER A 514 -6.12 28.45 6.37
N ALA A 515 -4.88 28.50 5.85
CA ALA A 515 -3.80 29.33 6.40
C ALA A 515 -4.08 30.85 6.38
N SER A 516 -5.11 31.31 5.68
CA SER A 516 -5.55 32.72 5.75
C SER A 516 -6.42 33.04 6.98
N THR A 517 -6.95 32.04 7.69
CA THR A 517 -7.81 32.25 8.87
C THR A 517 -7.80 31.01 9.78
N LEU A 518 -7.21 31.15 10.97
CA LEU A 518 -7.30 30.25 12.15
C LEU A 518 -6.20 29.15 12.24
N GLY A 519 -5.69 28.93 13.47
CA GLY A 519 -4.35 28.38 13.77
C GLY A 519 -4.15 26.85 13.74
N ASP A 520 -2.94 26.42 14.12
CA ASP A 520 -2.37 25.06 14.02
C ASP A 520 -3.24 23.89 14.50
N VAL A 521 -4.23 24.12 15.37
CA VAL A 521 -5.12 23.08 15.93
C VAL A 521 -6.22 22.67 14.96
N GLU A 522 -6.78 23.59 14.17
CA GLU A 522 -7.81 23.27 13.16
C GLU A 522 -7.19 22.52 11.96
N ASN A 523 -5.94 22.85 11.62
CA ASN A 523 -5.17 22.19 10.56
C ASN A 523 -4.91 20.70 10.88
N LEU A 524 -4.56 20.37 12.13
CA LEU A 524 -4.39 18.98 12.59
C LEU A 524 -5.71 18.20 12.62
N ASN A 525 -6.85 18.88 12.79
CA ASN A 525 -8.17 18.24 12.77
C ASN A 525 -8.63 17.92 11.34
N ALA A 526 -8.40 18.79 10.37
CA ALA A 526 -8.75 18.55 8.96
C ALA A 526 -7.94 17.39 8.36
N GLU A 527 -6.64 17.32 8.64
CA GLU A 527 -5.80 16.18 8.24
C GLU A 527 -6.28 14.89 8.90
N ARG A 528 -6.54 14.92 10.21
CA ARG A 528 -7.05 13.76 10.95
C ARG A 528 -8.41 13.31 10.42
N GLN A 529 -9.31 14.22 10.08
CA GLN A 529 -10.62 13.94 9.49
C GLN A 529 -10.50 13.35 8.08
N PHE A 530 -9.60 13.87 7.23
CA PHE A 530 -9.37 13.29 5.90
C PHE A 530 -8.91 11.84 6.01
N TRP A 531 -7.88 11.58 6.81
CA TRP A 531 -7.39 10.21 7.01
C TRP A 531 -8.45 9.35 7.66
N GLN A 532 -9.14 9.84 8.69
CA GLN A 532 -10.28 9.15 9.30
C GLN A 532 -11.33 8.76 8.25
N ASN A 533 -11.80 9.68 7.42
CA ASN A 533 -12.81 9.44 6.39
C ASN A 533 -12.33 8.48 5.29
N LEU A 534 -11.08 8.62 4.83
CA LEU A 534 -10.48 7.68 3.88
C LEU A 534 -10.47 6.24 4.43
N TYR A 535 -10.38 6.07 5.75
CA TYR A 535 -10.43 4.79 6.44
C TYR A 535 -11.82 4.39 6.96
N LEU A 536 -12.78 5.32 7.07
CA LEU A 536 -14.10 5.16 7.72
C LEU A 536 -15.30 5.20 6.77
N ASP A 537 -15.13 5.49 5.47
CA ASP A 537 -16.26 5.66 4.56
C ASP A 537 -17.30 4.53 4.70
N GLU A 538 -18.54 4.92 5.04
CA GLU A 538 -19.71 4.04 5.16
C GLU A 538 -19.98 3.26 3.87
N HIS A 539 -19.45 3.72 2.74
CA HIS A 539 -19.57 3.10 1.42
C HIS A 539 -18.32 2.32 0.96
N SER A 540 -17.24 2.32 1.74
CA SER A 540 -16.01 1.57 1.43
C SER A 540 -15.77 0.53 2.52
N PRO A 541 -16.15 -0.74 2.28
CA PRO A 541 -16.04 -1.82 3.27
C PRO A 541 -14.60 -2.31 3.36
N ILE A 542 -13.65 -1.41 3.67
CA ILE A 542 -12.26 -1.78 3.99
C ILE A 542 -12.21 -2.86 5.08
N PRO A 543 -13.16 -2.93 6.06
CA PRO A 543 -13.33 -4.04 7.01
C PRO A 543 -13.79 -5.40 6.48
N LEU A 544 -14.26 -5.45 5.24
CA LEU A 544 -14.88 -6.63 4.66
C LEU A 544 -14.27 -7.02 3.31
N ALA A 545 -13.36 -6.21 2.76
CA ALA A 545 -12.75 -6.44 1.46
C ALA A 545 -12.09 -7.83 1.34
N ARG A 546 -11.63 -8.41 2.46
CA ARG A 546 -11.09 -9.78 2.50
C ARG A 546 -12.14 -10.89 2.38
N TYR A 547 -13.39 -10.59 2.71
CA TYR A 547 -14.55 -11.49 2.60
C TYR A 547 -15.30 -11.25 1.28
N GLU A 548 -15.11 -10.07 0.69
CA GLU A 548 -15.72 -9.69 -0.58
C GLU A 548 -15.24 -10.62 -1.70
N ALA A 549 -16.19 -11.02 -2.55
CA ALA A 549 -15.96 -11.86 -3.71
C ALA A 549 -16.15 -11.02 -4.98
N PRO A 550 -15.20 -10.11 -5.30
CA PRO A 550 -15.39 -9.08 -6.33
C PRO A 550 -15.46 -9.65 -7.75
N THR A 551 -15.11 -10.93 -7.93
CA THR A 551 -15.12 -11.65 -9.20
C THR A 551 -16.42 -12.43 -9.46
N GLN A 552 -17.28 -12.57 -8.44
CA GLN A 552 -18.45 -13.44 -8.52
C GLN A 552 -19.66 -12.72 -9.14
N ALA A 553 -20.53 -13.50 -9.78
CA ALA A 553 -21.78 -13.05 -10.37
C ALA A 553 -22.96 -13.83 -9.78
N LEU A 554 -23.85 -13.15 -9.06
CA LEU A 554 -25.01 -13.75 -8.38
C LEU A 554 -26.04 -14.32 -9.36
N GLU A 555 -26.10 -13.80 -10.59
CA GLU A 555 -26.98 -14.31 -11.66
C GLU A 555 -26.75 -15.80 -11.96
N LEU A 556 -25.50 -16.27 -11.80
CA LEU A 556 -25.12 -17.66 -12.07
C LEU A 556 -25.38 -18.60 -10.87
N MET A 557 -25.87 -18.07 -9.76
CA MET A 557 -26.04 -18.80 -8.50
C MET A 557 -27.50 -19.16 -8.23
N VAL A 558 -27.71 -20.23 -7.46
CA VAL A 558 -29.05 -20.62 -6.99
C VAL A 558 -29.41 -19.79 -5.77
N PHE A 559 -30.44 -18.95 -5.89
CA PHE A 559 -30.94 -18.15 -4.78
C PHE A 559 -31.94 -18.94 -3.92
N ASP A 560 -31.67 -19.04 -2.62
CA ASP A 560 -32.61 -19.59 -1.64
C ASP A 560 -33.42 -18.46 -0.99
N SER A 561 -34.72 -18.42 -1.27
CA SER A 561 -35.62 -17.40 -0.76
C SER A 561 -35.91 -17.51 0.74
N LEU A 562 -35.69 -18.67 1.37
CA LEU A 562 -35.89 -18.85 2.81
C LEU A 562 -34.72 -18.28 3.61
N THR A 563 -33.50 -18.53 3.16
CA THR A 563 -32.27 -18.08 3.84
C THR A 563 -31.76 -16.74 3.30
N GLN A 564 -32.25 -16.28 2.14
CA GLN A 564 -31.75 -15.10 1.42
C GLN A 564 -30.27 -15.23 1.05
N VAL A 565 -29.81 -16.44 0.77
CA VAL A 565 -28.41 -16.79 0.45
C VAL A 565 -28.32 -17.31 -0.97
N TYR A 566 -27.25 -16.96 -1.67
CA TYR A 566 -26.90 -17.49 -2.98
C TYR A 566 -25.95 -18.66 -2.83
N ARG A 567 -26.17 -19.73 -3.58
CA ARG A 567 -25.30 -20.90 -3.58
C ARG A 567 -24.77 -21.16 -4.98
N ASP A 568 -23.45 -21.26 -5.09
CA ASP A 568 -22.80 -21.76 -6.30
C ASP A 568 -23.06 -23.28 -6.42
N ALA A 569 -23.70 -23.70 -7.50
CA ALA A 569 -24.03 -25.10 -7.74
C ALA A 569 -22.81 -25.98 -8.02
N ALA A 570 -21.72 -25.40 -8.56
CA ALA A 570 -20.51 -26.13 -8.90
C ALA A 570 -19.62 -26.37 -7.68
N THR A 571 -19.41 -25.34 -6.87
CA THR A 571 -18.51 -25.40 -5.70
C THR A 571 -19.23 -25.68 -4.39
N GLY A 572 -20.53 -25.42 -4.31
CA GLY A 572 -21.31 -25.48 -3.08
C GLY A 572 -21.08 -24.30 -2.12
N LYS A 573 -20.26 -23.31 -2.51
CA LYS A 573 -19.98 -22.12 -1.70
C LYS A 573 -21.20 -21.21 -1.62
N HIS A 574 -21.31 -20.48 -0.51
CA HIS A 574 -22.42 -19.59 -0.23
C HIS A 574 -21.99 -18.12 -0.29
N TYR A 575 -22.90 -17.27 -0.76
CA TYR A 575 -22.67 -15.86 -0.96
C TYR A 575 -23.88 -15.04 -0.52
N VAL A 576 -23.62 -13.83 -0.04
CA VAL A 576 -24.65 -12.88 0.40
C VAL A 576 -24.42 -11.51 -0.23
N ASN A 577 -25.52 -10.79 -0.48
CA ASN A 577 -25.48 -9.38 -0.86
C ASN A 577 -25.61 -8.52 0.40
N ILE A 578 -24.64 -7.64 0.63
CA ILE A 578 -24.70 -6.61 1.67
C ILE A 578 -24.37 -5.26 1.00
N ASN A 579 -25.32 -4.33 1.02
CA ASN A 579 -25.18 -2.97 0.48
C ASN A 579 -24.67 -2.88 -0.97
N GLY A 580 -25.02 -3.84 -1.83
CA GLY A 580 -24.61 -3.85 -3.24
C GLY A 580 -23.28 -4.55 -3.52
N HIS A 581 -22.65 -5.11 -2.49
CA HIS A 581 -21.43 -5.90 -2.59
C HIS A 581 -21.71 -7.38 -2.31
N VAL A 582 -20.93 -8.25 -2.94
CA VAL A 582 -21.06 -9.71 -2.84
C VAL A 582 -20.00 -10.25 -1.89
N TYR A 583 -20.40 -10.96 -0.84
CA TYR A 583 -19.49 -11.53 0.15
C TYR A 583 -19.61 -13.05 0.24
N ARG A 584 -18.50 -13.73 0.51
CA ARG A 584 -18.48 -15.15 0.87
C ARG A 584 -19.07 -15.34 2.26
N ALA A 585 -19.93 -16.33 2.42
CA ALA A 585 -20.57 -16.65 3.69
C ALA A 585 -20.52 -18.15 4.01
N THR A 586 -20.60 -18.47 5.30
CA THR A 586 -20.72 -19.85 5.79
C THR A 586 -21.71 -19.92 6.95
N PHE A 587 -22.30 -21.10 7.15
CA PHE A 587 -23.23 -21.35 8.24
C PHE A 587 -22.54 -22.20 9.31
N SER A 588 -22.38 -21.65 10.52
CA SER A 588 -21.76 -22.31 11.67
C SER A 588 -22.48 -21.92 12.95
N ASP A 589 -22.53 -22.80 13.96
CA ASP A 589 -23.14 -22.52 15.28
C ASP A 589 -24.54 -21.86 15.20
N ALA A 590 -25.38 -22.37 14.29
CA ALA A 590 -26.73 -21.87 14.00
C ALA A 590 -26.82 -20.40 13.53
N ASN A 591 -25.72 -19.82 13.05
CA ASN A 591 -25.64 -18.46 12.53
C ASN A 591 -24.87 -18.39 11.21
N TRP A 592 -25.10 -17.34 10.43
CA TRP A 592 -24.32 -17.04 9.24
C TRP A 592 -23.13 -16.13 9.58
N TYR A 593 -21.99 -16.40 8.97
CA TYR A 593 -20.75 -15.63 9.13
C TYR A 593 -20.17 -15.31 7.77
N LEU A 594 -19.50 -14.17 7.67
CA LEU A 594 -18.58 -13.93 6.56
C LEU A 594 -17.38 -14.89 6.67
N ILE A 595 -16.78 -15.26 5.55
CA ILE A 595 -15.60 -16.14 5.53
C ILE A 595 -14.62 -15.67 4.47
N ASP A 596 -13.32 -15.76 4.75
CA ASP A 596 -12.30 -15.38 3.78
C ASP A 596 -12.08 -16.48 2.73
N GLU A 597 -11.30 -16.16 1.70
CA GLU A 597 -11.09 -17.08 0.58
C GLU A 597 -10.40 -18.39 0.95
N ALA A 598 -9.50 -18.36 1.94
CA ALA A 598 -8.84 -19.55 2.46
C ALA A 598 -9.78 -20.46 3.27
N GLU A 599 -10.98 -19.97 3.60
CA GLU A 599 -11.97 -20.64 4.46
C GLU A 599 -11.47 -20.94 5.89
N ASP A 600 -10.33 -20.36 6.27
CA ASP A 600 -9.67 -20.60 7.56
C ASP A 600 -10.13 -19.62 8.65
N ASN A 601 -10.68 -18.46 8.27
CA ASN A 601 -11.06 -17.42 9.22
C ASN A 601 -12.55 -17.04 9.10
N LEU A 602 -13.31 -17.34 10.16
CA LEU A 602 -14.66 -16.80 10.35
C LEU A 602 -14.58 -15.29 10.60
N GLY A 603 -15.28 -14.54 9.75
CA GLY A 603 -15.48 -13.10 9.85
C GLY A 603 -16.66 -12.72 10.74
N PRO A 604 -17.16 -11.48 10.60
CA PRO A 604 -18.31 -11.00 11.36
C PRO A 604 -19.55 -11.89 11.20
N ARG A 605 -20.32 -12.01 12.28
CA ARG A 605 -21.64 -12.65 12.25
C ARG A 605 -22.62 -11.78 11.47
N LEU A 606 -23.46 -12.43 10.69
CA LEU A 606 -24.52 -11.81 9.91
C LEU A 606 -25.86 -11.94 10.64
N ARG A 607 -26.71 -10.92 10.45
CA ARG A 607 -28.09 -10.88 10.92
C ARG A 607 -28.99 -10.51 9.75
N LEU A 608 -30.08 -11.25 9.59
CA LEU A 608 -31.13 -10.90 8.63
C LEU A 608 -32.04 -9.82 9.23
N SER A 609 -32.18 -8.70 8.53
CA SER A 609 -33.06 -7.61 8.94
C SER A 609 -34.53 -7.94 8.70
N ALA A 610 -35.44 -7.14 9.28
CA ALA A 610 -36.88 -7.27 9.05
C ALA A 610 -37.29 -7.08 7.57
N ALA A 611 -36.42 -6.47 6.76
CA ALA A 611 -36.61 -6.30 5.32
C ALA A 611 -36.00 -7.46 4.50
N ASN A 612 -35.65 -8.58 5.14
CA ASN A 612 -34.96 -9.73 4.52
C ASN A 612 -33.64 -9.35 3.84
N ARG A 613 -32.90 -8.40 4.41
CA ARG A 613 -31.56 -8.03 3.93
C ARG A 613 -30.51 -8.43 4.94
N TRP A 614 -29.41 -8.99 4.46
CA TRP A 614 -28.26 -9.29 5.30
C TRP A 614 -27.58 -8.01 5.75
N GLU A 615 -27.37 -7.91 7.05
CA GLU A 615 -26.62 -6.85 7.71
C GLU A 615 -25.59 -7.50 8.61
N ILE A 616 -24.50 -6.79 8.91
CA ILE A 616 -23.57 -7.26 9.94
C ILE A 616 -24.24 -7.08 11.30
N ASP A 617 -24.13 -8.09 12.16
CA ASP A 617 -24.74 -8.05 13.47
C ASP A 617 -24.13 -6.92 14.33
N PRO A 618 -24.91 -5.88 14.69
CA PRO A 618 -24.41 -4.72 15.43
C PRO A 618 -24.11 -5.02 16.91
N THR A 619 -24.52 -6.18 17.42
CA THR A 619 -24.33 -6.57 18.83
C THR A 619 -22.94 -7.12 19.12
N LEU A 620 -22.17 -7.41 18.09
CA LEU A 620 -20.78 -7.83 18.19
C LEU A 620 -19.87 -6.65 17.89
N PRO A 621 -18.78 -6.43 18.65
CA PRO A 621 -17.74 -5.52 18.22
C PRO A 621 -17.20 -6.06 16.89
N LEU A 622 -17.46 -5.32 15.82
CA LEU A 622 -16.84 -5.56 14.53
C LEU A 622 -15.32 -5.63 14.73
N PRO A 623 -14.61 -6.59 14.11
CA PRO A 623 -13.21 -6.38 13.79
C PRO A 623 -13.15 -5.20 12.83
N ILE A 624 -12.94 -4.02 13.38
CA ILE A 624 -12.77 -2.75 12.69
C ILE A 624 -11.46 -2.87 11.88
N GLU A 625 -11.51 -3.30 10.61
CA GLU A 625 -10.30 -3.20 9.77
C GLU A 625 -10.13 -1.74 9.37
N HIS A 626 -9.26 -1.03 10.08
CA HIS A 626 -8.86 0.34 9.75
C HIS A 626 -7.36 0.35 9.48
N GLY A 627 -6.96 0.89 8.33
CA GLY A 627 -5.59 1.34 8.06
C GLY A 627 -4.56 0.26 7.71
N ALA A 628 -4.57 -0.22 6.46
CA ALA A 628 -3.57 -1.16 5.95
C ALA A 628 -2.39 -0.51 5.17
N VAL A 629 -2.27 0.82 5.09
CA VAL A 629 -1.53 1.41 3.94
C VAL A 629 -0.22 2.13 4.25
N LEU A 630 0.33 1.99 5.45
CA LEU A 630 1.72 2.41 5.68
C LEU A 630 2.64 1.31 6.21
N THR A 631 2.39 0.05 5.89
CA THR A 631 3.26 -1.04 6.35
C THR A 631 3.41 -2.17 5.34
N ARG A 632 4.17 -1.90 4.27
CA ARG A 632 4.60 -2.95 3.34
C ARG A 632 5.83 -3.72 3.77
N LEU A 633 6.39 -3.41 4.93
CA LEU A 633 7.42 -4.28 5.48
C LEU A 633 6.81 -5.42 6.28
N GLY A 634 5.84 -5.19 7.19
CA GLY A 634 5.29 -6.19 8.12
C GLY A 634 4.43 -7.30 7.51
N GLY A 635 4.81 -8.57 7.69
CA GLY A 635 4.09 -9.78 7.27
C GLY A 635 2.58 -9.83 7.58
N GLN A 636 1.86 -10.73 6.88
CA GLN A 636 0.39 -10.88 6.90
C GLN A 636 -0.23 -10.98 8.31
N TYR A 637 0.51 -11.52 9.29
CA TYR A 637 0.10 -11.69 10.68
C TYR A 637 0.19 -10.39 11.52
N THR A 638 1.13 -9.53 11.20
CA THR A 638 1.40 -8.24 11.86
C THR A 638 0.29 -7.25 11.56
N ARG A 639 -0.20 -7.30 10.31
CA ARG A 639 -1.41 -6.60 9.84
C ARG A 639 -2.68 -7.11 10.53
N TRP A 640 -2.78 -8.42 10.82
CA TRP A 640 -3.93 -9.00 11.52
C TRP A 640 -4.06 -8.54 12.98
N LYS A 641 -2.95 -8.39 13.73
CA LYS A 641 -3.00 -7.97 15.14
C LYS A 641 -3.17 -6.46 15.33
N ALA A 642 -2.54 -5.61 14.51
CA ALA A 642 -2.77 -4.16 14.53
C ALA A 642 -4.25 -3.81 14.25
N ARG A 643 -4.91 -4.57 13.37
CA ARG A 643 -6.36 -4.49 13.10
C ARG A 643 -7.21 -4.88 14.32
N ARG A 644 -6.78 -5.83 15.14
CA ARG A 644 -7.49 -6.23 16.38
C ARG A 644 -7.42 -5.16 17.48
N GLU A 645 -6.36 -4.36 17.51
CA GLU A 645 -6.13 -3.32 18.52
C GLU A 645 -6.69 -1.94 18.12
N ASN A 646 -7.40 -1.82 16.99
CA ASN A 646 -7.98 -0.56 16.48
C ASN A 646 -6.92 0.53 16.18
N VAL A 647 -5.79 0.14 15.60
CA VAL A 647 -4.64 1.03 15.36
C VAL A 647 -4.42 1.29 13.87
N ILE A 648 -4.44 2.57 13.48
CA ILE A 648 -4.05 3.05 12.15
C ILE A 648 -2.57 3.34 12.16
N ILE A 649 -1.79 2.74 11.26
CA ILE A 649 -0.35 3.01 11.17
C ILE A 649 -0.12 4.31 10.38
N VAL A 650 0.54 5.26 11.02
CA VAL A 650 0.81 6.62 10.53
C VAL A 650 2.21 6.73 9.92
N ALA A 651 3.18 5.93 10.38
CA ALA A 651 4.52 5.89 9.80
C ALA A 651 5.22 4.55 10.11
N SER A 652 6.04 4.06 9.18
CA SER A 652 6.81 2.81 9.30
C SER A 652 8.30 3.04 9.08
N GLY A 653 9.09 2.63 10.05
CA GLY A 653 10.54 2.77 10.07
C GLY A 653 11.03 4.15 10.52
N MET A 654 12.22 4.17 11.12
CA MET A 654 12.80 5.39 11.71
C MET A 654 13.11 6.48 10.67
N ARG A 655 13.37 6.12 9.41
CA ARG A 655 13.56 7.11 8.33
C ARG A 655 12.26 7.86 8.03
N GLN A 656 11.16 7.12 7.85
CA GLN A 656 9.85 7.72 7.59
C GLN A 656 9.37 8.53 8.80
N ILE A 657 9.50 7.97 10.01
CA ILE A 657 9.16 8.64 11.26
C ILE A 657 9.98 9.93 11.43
N GLN A 658 11.28 9.92 11.10
CA GLN A 658 12.12 11.12 11.14
C GLN A 658 11.64 12.19 10.16
N ASN A 659 11.23 11.79 8.96
CA ASN A 659 10.79 12.72 7.92
C ASN A 659 9.41 13.30 8.22
N MET A 660 8.46 12.48 8.67
CA MET A 660 7.07 12.89 8.92
C MET A 660 6.86 13.48 10.32
N MET A 661 7.55 12.94 11.33
CA MET A 661 7.29 13.23 12.74
C MET A 661 8.60 13.39 13.55
N PRO A 662 9.44 14.39 13.24
CA PRO A 662 10.79 14.52 13.80
C PRO A 662 10.82 14.58 15.34
N SER A 663 9.82 15.20 15.97
CA SER A 663 9.67 15.22 17.44
C SER A 663 9.44 13.83 18.01
N ARG A 664 8.61 12.99 17.36
CA ARG A 664 8.36 11.61 17.78
C ARG A 664 9.60 10.74 17.54
N ALA A 665 10.31 10.93 16.43
CA ALA A 665 11.59 10.26 16.17
C ALA A 665 12.62 10.54 17.27
N GLN A 666 12.72 11.80 17.72
CA GLN A 666 13.61 12.19 18.81
C GLN A 666 13.21 11.54 20.14
N LYS A 667 11.90 11.49 20.46
CA LYS A 667 11.37 10.80 21.64
C LYS A 667 11.72 9.31 21.64
N ILE A 668 11.69 8.63 20.48
CA ILE A 668 12.09 7.22 20.34
C ILE A 668 13.58 7.05 20.63
N ARG A 669 14.45 7.88 20.03
CA ARG A 669 15.90 7.83 20.27
C ARG A 669 16.25 8.07 21.74
N GLN A 670 15.60 9.06 22.37
CA GLN A 670 15.78 9.35 23.79
C GLN A 670 15.34 8.16 24.66
N ALA A 671 14.20 7.55 24.36
CA ALA A 671 13.69 6.39 25.08
C ALA A 671 14.62 5.19 24.96
N HIS A 672 15.12 4.90 23.75
CA HIS A 672 16.07 3.81 23.50
C HIS A 672 17.38 4.01 24.26
N ARG A 673 17.96 5.21 24.22
CA ARG A 673 19.18 5.54 24.99
C ARG A 673 18.99 5.38 26.49
N THR A 674 17.88 5.90 27.03
CA THR A 674 17.55 5.78 28.45
C THR A 674 17.36 4.31 28.84
N ALA A 675 16.64 3.52 28.03
CA ALA A 675 16.44 2.09 28.26
C ALA A 675 17.77 1.33 28.31
N MET A 676 18.66 1.55 27.34
CA MET A 676 19.99 0.92 27.30
C MET A 676 20.85 1.26 28.52
N MET A 677 20.74 2.49 29.04
CA MET A 677 21.41 2.89 30.28
C MET A 677 20.91 2.08 31.49
N TYR A 678 19.60 2.00 31.71
CA TYR A 678 19.02 1.23 32.83
C TYR A 678 19.34 -0.27 32.73
N LEU A 679 19.21 -0.84 31.53
CA LEU A 679 19.55 -2.24 31.26
C LEU A 679 21.03 -2.54 31.57
N THR A 680 21.93 -1.68 31.11
CA THR A 680 23.37 -1.86 31.33
C THR A 680 23.74 -1.72 32.81
N ASN A 681 23.13 -0.78 33.52
CA ASN A 681 23.32 -0.64 34.97
C ASN A 681 22.79 -1.86 35.73
N CYS A 682 21.60 -2.34 35.36
CA CYS A 682 20.99 -3.54 35.92
C CYS A 682 21.93 -4.74 35.74
N LEU A 683 22.44 -4.95 34.52
CA LEU A 683 23.37 -6.03 34.22
C LEU A 683 24.67 -5.93 35.04
N LYS A 684 25.25 -4.73 35.16
CA LYS A 684 26.44 -4.49 35.99
C LYS A 684 26.17 -4.82 37.45
N ASN A 685 25.03 -4.39 37.99
CA ASN A 685 24.64 -4.67 39.37
C ASN A 685 24.41 -6.16 39.63
N LEU A 686 23.89 -6.90 38.65
CA LEU A 686 23.74 -8.36 38.72
C LEU A 686 25.10 -9.08 38.65
N ARG A 687 26.01 -8.64 37.79
CA ARG A 687 27.38 -9.21 37.69
C ARG A 687 28.20 -8.97 38.95
N ASN A 688 28.04 -7.79 39.57
CA ASN A 688 28.71 -7.42 40.82
C ASN A 688 28.09 -8.08 42.06
N ALA A 689 26.93 -8.73 41.92
CA ALA A 689 26.27 -9.46 42.98
C ALA A 689 26.60 -10.95 42.84
N ASP A 690 27.62 -11.42 43.53
CA ASP A 690 27.97 -12.84 43.57
C ASP A 690 27.44 -13.47 44.86
N PRO A 691 26.47 -14.41 44.78
CA PRO A 691 25.90 -15.08 45.94
C PRO A 691 26.92 -15.84 46.77
N ALA A 692 28.03 -16.28 46.16
CA ALA A 692 29.07 -17.05 46.84
C ALA A 692 30.07 -16.17 47.60
N THR A 693 30.22 -14.89 47.21
CA THR A 693 31.25 -14.01 47.78
C THR A 693 30.66 -12.75 48.42
N HIS A 694 29.98 -11.90 47.64
CA HIS A 694 29.41 -10.66 48.12
C HIS A 694 28.26 -10.17 47.23
N VAL A 695 27.14 -9.84 47.88
CA VAL A 695 26.02 -9.15 47.26
C VAL A 695 25.90 -7.75 47.86
N PRO A 696 25.96 -6.66 47.06
CA PRO A 696 25.74 -5.31 47.55
C PRO A 696 24.40 -5.18 48.29
N VAL A 697 24.39 -4.43 49.39
CA VAL A 697 23.22 -4.30 50.29
C VAL A 697 21.96 -3.84 49.53
N GLU A 698 22.11 -2.90 48.61
CA GLU A 698 20.99 -2.39 47.83
C GLU A 698 20.44 -3.43 46.85
N THR A 699 21.33 -4.19 46.19
CA THR A 699 20.94 -5.33 45.33
C THR A 699 20.17 -6.37 46.14
N GLN A 700 20.72 -6.75 47.30
CA GLN A 700 20.11 -7.71 48.20
C GLN A 700 18.71 -7.26 48.67
N ARG A 701 18.57 -5.97 49.04
CA ARG A 701 17.30 -5.38 49.47
C ARG A 701 16.26 -5.45 48.37
N ILE A 702 16.60 -5.00 47.15
CA ILE A 702 15.68 -5.01 46.01
C ILE A 702 15.22 -6.44 45.69
N ILE A 703 16.13 -7.42 45.66
CA ILE A 703 15.81 -8.81 45.34
C ILE A 703 14.92 -9.44 46.42
N SER A 704 15.25 -9.22 47.69
CA SER A 704 14.49 -9.76 48.81
C SER A 704 13.07 -9.19 48.84
N ASP A 705 12.95 -7.87 48.67
CA ASP A 705 11.66 -7.18 48.61
C ASP A 705 10.83 -7.57 47.38
N PHE A 706 11.47 -7.78 46.22
CA PHE A 706 10.75 -8.05 44.97
C PHE A 706 10.23 -9.50 44.93
N PHE A 707 11.09 -10.49 45.19
CA PHE A 707 10.74 -11.91 45.06
C PHE A 707 10.25 -12.57 46.36
N GLY A 708 10.43 -11.91 47.51
CA GLY A 708 10.13 -12.50 48.81
C GLY A 708 11.08 -13.64 49.16
N VAL A 709 12.37 -13.45 48.85
CA VAL A 709 13.45 -14.41 49.15
C VAL A 709 14.35 -13.85 50.25
N PRO A 710 14.94 -14.69 51.12
CA PRO A 710 15.84 -14.21 52.16
C PRO A 710 17.19 -13.74 51.58
N ALA A 711 17.62 -14.31 50.46
CA ALA A 711 18.81 -13.88 49.73
C ALA A 711 18.81 -14.26 48.25
N LEU A 712 19.67 -13.59 47.48
CA LEU A 712 19.94 -13.93 46.10
C LEU A 712 20.57 -15.33 46.01
N THR A 713 19.96 -16.22 45.25
CA THR A 713 20.51 -17.54 44.92
C THR A 713 21.13 -17.52 43.52
N GLU A 714 22.07 -18.43 43.25
CA GLU A 714 22.70 -18.51 41.93
C GLU A 714 21.71 -18.81 40.79
N PRO A 715 20.74 -19.73 40.93
CA PRO A 715 19.72 -19.95 39.89
C PRO A 715 18.87 -18.71 39.60
N LEU A 716 18.52 -17.94 40.63
CA LEU A 716 17.77 -16.70 40.48
C LEU A 716 18.62 -15.61 39.81
N ARG A 717 19.89 -15.49 40.19
CA ARG A 717 20.85 -14.58 39.55
C ARG A 717 21.00 -14.90 38.07
N GLN A 718 21.19 -16.17 37.74
CA GLN A 718 21.32 -16.63 36.36
C GLN A 718 20.06 -16.31 35.55
N SER A 719 18.87 -16.62 36.08
CA SER A 719 17.60 -16.32 35.42
C SER A 719 17.42 -14.82 35.13
N MET A 720 17.79 -13.95 36.09
CA MET A 720 17.77 -12.50 35.89
C MET A 720 18.80 -12.08 34.83
N HIS A 721 20.03 -12.57 34.92
CA HIS A 721 21.11 -12.26 33.98
C HIS A 721 20.74 -12.66 32.54
N GLU A 722 20.17 -13.85 32.34
CA GLU A 722 19.69 -14.33 31.05
C GLU A 722 18.56 -13.44 30.49
N SER A 723 17.57 -13.10 31.32
CA SER A 723 16.46 -12.25 30.90
C SER A 723 16.90 -10.84 30.50
N VAL A 724 17.81 -10.23 31.26
CA VAL A 724 18.32 -8.88 31.00
C VAL A 724 19.25 -8.86 29.79
N ASN A 725 20.14 -9.84 29.66
CA ASN A 725 21.02 -9.95 28.48
C ASN A 725 20.22 -10.16 27.20
N ALA A 726 19.18 -11.01 27.21
CA ALA A 726 18.34 -11.22 26.03
C ALA A 726 17.75 -9.89 25.51
N VAL A 727 17.30 -9.02 26.42
CA VAL A 727 16.77 -7.70 26.06
C VAL A 727 17.86 -6.78 25.54
N ILE A 728 19.04 -6.73 26.20
CA ILE A 728 20.19 -5.93 25.77
C ILE A 728 20.66 -6.34 24.37
N ASP A 729 20.82 -7.64 24.12
CA ASP A 729 21.30 -8.17 22.85
C ASP A 729 20.33 -7.82 21.71
N MET A 730 19.02 -7.90 21.97
CA MET A 730 18.01 -7.53 20.98
C MET A 730 17.97 -6.01 20.74
N MET A 731 17.88 -5.20 21.79
CA MET A 731 17.82 -3.73 21.68
C MET A 731 19.09 -3.13 21.09
N GLY A 732 20.25 -3.73 21.35
CA GLY A 732 21.56 -3.34 20.83
C GLY A 732 21.86 -3.86 19.43
N SER A 733 21.00 -4.69 18.83
CA SER A 733 21.20 -5.19 17.47
C SER A 733 20.91 -4.12 16.42
N GLY A 734 21.64 -4.17 15.28
CA GLY A 734 21.41 -3.26 14.16
C GLY A 734 19.98 -3.29 13.61
N SER A 735 19.28 -4.42 13.78
CA SER A 735 17.87 -4.57 13.41
C SER A 735 16.92 -3.64 14.19
N TYR A 736 17.30 -3.15 15.37
CA TYR A 736 16.53 -2.22 16.18
C TYR A 736 17.21 -0.86 16.36
N SER A 737 18.10 -0.50 15.43
CA SER A 737 18.68 0.84 15.31
C SER A 737 17.62 1.94 15.45
N PRO A 738 17.70 2.82 16.47
CA PRO A 738 16.78 3.95 16.59
C PRO A 738 17.09 5.07 15.57
N GLN A 739 18.06 4.85 14.67
CA GLN A 739 18.36 5.77 13.57
C GLN A 739 17.77 5.29 12.24
N SER A 740 17.87 3.99 11.95
CA SER A 740 17.65 3.48 10.60
C SER A 740 16.69 2.29 10.50
N SER A 741 16.31 1.67 11.63
CA SER A 741 15.50 0.46 11.62
C SER A 741 14.12 0.67 11.01
N SER A 742 13.69 -0.27 10.17
CA SER A 742 12.33 -0.37 9.64
C SER A 742 11.32 -0.94 10.63
N ARG A 743 11.76 -1.47 11.79
CA ARG A 743 10.92 -2.22 12.73
C ARG A 743 10.13 -1.36 13.72
N TYR A 744 10.29 -0.04 13.68
CA TYR A 744 9.52 0.90 14.50
C TYR A 744 8.35 1.44 13.71
N LEU A 745 7.14 1.34 14.26
CA LEU A 745 5.93 1.85 13.64
C LEU A 745 5.22 2.79 14.59
N ILE A 746 4.67 3.87 14.04
CA ILE A 746 3.78 4.77 14.77
C ILE A 746 2.37 4.49 14.32
N GLY A 747 1.46 4.33 15.28
CA GLY A 747 0.04 4.23 15.02
C GLY A 747 -0.79 5.22 15.83
N THR A 748 -2.01 5.49 15.37
CA THR A 748 -3.03 6.24 16.10
C THR A 748 -4.22 5.32 16.38
N SER A 749 -4.76 5.42 17.58
CA SER A 749 -5.88 4.59 18.02
C SER A 749 -7.20 5.22 17.56
N THR A 750 -8.09 4.44 16.94
CA THR A 750 -9.38 4.94 16.40
C THR A 750 -10.48 5.02 17.44
N ILE A 751 -10.39 4.19 18.47
CA ILE A 751 -11.15 4.31 19.71
C ILE A 751 -10.27 5.08 20.68
N ASN A 752 -10.86 5.81 21.64
CA ASN A 752 -10.15 6.50 22.72
C ASN A 752 -9.48 5.50 23.71
N SER A 753 -8.93 4.39 23.20
CA SER A 753 -8.15 3.40 23.93
C SER A 753 -6.78 3.97 24.28
N GLN A 754 -6.44 3.87 25.56
CA GLN A 754 -5.19 4.35 26.16
C GLN A 754 -4.00 3.42 25.87
N GLY A 755 -3.99 2.71 24.74
CA GLY A 755 -2.87 1.85 24.37
C GLY A 755 -1.60 2.69 24.22
N LEU A 756 -0.49 2.22 24.78
CA LEU A 756 0.80 2.92 24.73
C LEU A 756 1.65 2.40 23.59
N ALA A 757 1.94 1.11 23.60
CA ALA A 757 2.68 0.39 22.56
C ALA A 757 2.23 -1.08 22.56
N PHE A 758 2.60 -1.82 21.52
CA PHE A 758 2.48 -3.28 21.52
C PHE A 758 3.45 -3.93 20.53
N THR A 759 3.70 -5.22 20.75
CA THR A 759 4.52 -6.07 19.90
C THR A 759 3.87 -7.43 19.70
N VAL A 760 4.42 -8.18 18.74
CA VAL A 760 3.90 -9.50 18.38
C VAL A 760 5.07 -10.48 18.31
N PRO A 761 5.27 -11.33 19.33
CA PRO A 761 6.42 -12.25 19.34
C PRO A 761 6.47 -13.22 18.15
N SER A 762 5.32 -13.54 17.55
CA SER A 762 5.20 -14.40 16.37
C SER A 762 5.26 -13.65 15.03
N ASP A 763 5.45 -12.33 15.06
CA ASP A 763 5.77 -11.57 13.84
C ASP A 763 7.16 -11.94 13.35
N LEU A 764 7.27 -12.30 12.08
CA LEU A 764 8.52 -12.68 11.43
C LEU A 764 9.53 -11.52 11.40
N GLU A 765 9.04 -10.28 11.33
CA GLU A 765 9.88 -9.08 11.36
C GLU A 765 10.09 -8.52 12.76
N LYS A 766 9.34 -9.02 13.74
CA LYS A 766 9.43 -8.65 15.15
C LYS A 766 9.31 -7.13 15.35
N GLN A 767 8.28 -6.53 14.78
CA GLN A 767 8.07 -5.08 14.78
C GLN A 767 7.51 -4.56 16.12
N ILE A 768 7.71 -3.26 16.38
CA ILE A 768 7.25 -2.53 17.56
C ILE A 768 6.31 -1.40 17.14
N PHE A 769 5.09 -1.41 17.68
CA PHE A 769 4.05 -0.43 17.42
C PHE A 769 3.97 0.58 18.56
N MET A 770 4.05 1.86 18.25
CA MET A 770 4.00 2.97 19.21
C MET A 770 2.78 3.83 18.94
N LEU A 771 1.93 4.00 19.94
CA LEU A 771 0.67 4.73 19.81
C LEU A 771 0.78 6.17 20.31
N ASP A 772 -0.24 7.00 20.07
CA ASP A 772 -0.24 8.40 20.53
C ASP A 772 -0.01 8.52 22.04
N GLY A 773 -0.60 7.61 22.82
CA GLY A 773 -0.43 7.54 24.27
C GLY A 773 1.03 7.37 24.71
N TYR A 774 1.88 6.74 23.91
CA TYR A 774 3.32 6.65 24.19
C TYR A 774 4.03 8.00 24.09
N PHE A 775 3.60 8.87 23.17
CA PHE A 775 4.26 10.16 22.92
C PHE A 775 3.71 11.28 23.81
N ASP A 776 2.40 11.25 24.07
CA ASP A 776 1.64 12.40 24.54
C ASP A 776 0.99 12.16 25.92
N TYR A 777 1.47 11.16 26.67
CA TYR A 777 1.01 10.89 28.04
C TYR A 777 1.25 12.07 28.98
N ASN A 778 0.19 12.52 29.66
CA ASN A 778 0.25 13.67 30.56
C ASN A 778 0.35 13.25 32.04
N PHE A 779 1.48 13.58 32.67
CA PHE A 779 1.72 13.33 34.10
C PHE A 779 1.31 14.50 35.01
N ALA A 780 1.13 15.72 34.48
CA ALA A 780 0.91 16.93 35.26
C ALA A 780 -0.31 16.83 36.20
N ASN A 781 -1.36 16.15 35.74
CA ASN A 781 -2.61 15.99 36.47
C ASN A 781 -2.61 14.76 37.40
N GLN A 782 -1.56 13.95 37.36
CA GLN A 782 -1.51 12.66 38.05
C GLN A 782 -0.51 12.61 39.21
N PHE A 783 0.62 13.33 39.13
CA PHE A 783 1.69 13.21 40.14
C PHE A 783 2.34 14.55 40.48
N THR A 784 2.87 14.65 41.70
CA THR A 784 3.66 15.80 42.17
C THR A 784 5.14 15.44 42.18
N PHE A 785 5.98 16.25 41.52
CA PHE A 785 7.42 16.02 41.40
C PHE A 785 8.21 16.66 42.55
N ARG A 786 9.36 16.08 42.90
CA ARG A 786 10.32 16.68 43.83
C ARG A 786 10.97 17.92 43.20
N ALA A 787 11.41 18.86 44.03
CA ALA A 787 12.14 20.03 43.56
C ALA A 787 13.37 19.62 42.75
N GLY A 788 13.52 20.20 41.55
CA GLY A 788 14.63 19.92 40.64
C GLY A 788 14.34 18.89 39.55
N TYR A 789 13.18 18.22 39.57
CA TYR A 789 12.76 17.29 38.51
C TYR A 789 11.54 17.81 37.75
N THR A 790 11.46 17.46 36.47
CA THR A 790 10.43 17.90 35.54
C THR A 790 9.53 16.76 35.07
N GLN A 791 8.38 17.11 34.49
CA GLN A 791 7.53 16.14 33.79
C GLN A 791 8.27 15.48 32.62
N ASP A 792 9.17 16.20 31.96
CA ASP A 792 9.94 15.69 30.83
C ASP A 792 10.91 14.58 31.27
N ASP A 793 11.50 14.71 32.47
CA ASP A 793 12.35 13.66 33.06
C ASP A 793 11.56 12.37 33.29
N ALA A 794 10.35 12.48 33.85
CA ALA A 794 9.47 11.35 34.08
C ALA A 794 8.95 10.76 32.76
N ALA A 795 8.60 11.60 31.79
CA ALA A 795 8.12 11.17 30.49
C ALA A 795 9.20 10.42 29.68
N ALA A 796 10.47 10.80 29.84
CA ALA A 796 11.59 10.08 29.23
C ALA A 796 11.77 8.68 29.84
N ILE A 797 11.68 8.56 31.16
CA ILE A 797 11.77 7.25 31.86
C ILE A 797 10.56 6.38 31.52
N PHE A 798 9.36 6.96 31.48
CA PHE A 798 8.14 6.26 31.08
C PHE A 798 8.25 5.64 29.69
N ARG A 799 8.64 6.44 28.68
CA ARG A 799 8.81 5.94 27.31
C ARG A 799 9.86 4.84 27.24
N ALA A 800 10.97 4.99 27.97
CA ALA A 800 11.98 3.95 28.07
C ALA A 800 11.42 2.66 28.70
N ALA A 801 10.60 2.77 29.74
CA ALA A 801 9.99 1.62 30.40
C ALA A 801 8.98 0.90 29.51
N VAL A 802 8.11 1.64 28.80
CA VAL A 802 7.20 1.07 27.79
C VAL A 802 8.00 0.37 26.69
N LEU A 803 9.09 0.97 26.22
CA LEU A 803 9.93 0.36 25.21
C LEU A 803 10.57 -0.95 25.71
N VAL A 804 11.12 -0.96 26.92
CA VAL A 804 11.67 -2.18 27.53
C VAL A 804 10.60 -3.26 27.68
N HIS A 805 9.39 -2.90 28.12
CA HIS A 805 8.24 -3.81 28.22
C HIS A 805 8.01 -4.54 26.88
N GLU A 806 7.92 -3.79 25.78
CA GLU A 806 7.75 -4.35 24.44
C GLU A 806 8.91 -5.25 24.01
N PHE A 807 10.15 -4.84 24.28
CA PHE A 807 11.31 -5.67 23.98
C PHE A 807 11.34 -6.95 24.80
N THR A 808 10.80 -6.97 26.03
CA THR A 808 10.75 -8.21 26.82
C THR A 808 9.87 -9.28 26.16
N HIS A 809 8.80 -8.88 25.46
CA HIS A 809 7.96 -9.80 24.69
C HIS A 809 8.75 -10.43 23.54
N LEU A 810 9.51 -9.62 22.80
CA LEU A 810 10.26 -10.07 21.63
C LEU A 810 11.51 -10.88 21.99
N ALA A 811 12.24 -10.46 23.03
CA ALA A 811 13.53 -11.03 23.41
C ALA A 811 13.38 -12.25 24.31
N TYR A 812 12.41 -12.22 25.23
CA TYR A 812 12.27 -13.22 26.28
C TYR A 812 10.89 -13.87 26.34
N ASN A 813 9.99 -13.59 25.37
CA ASN A 813 8.65 -14.18 25.29
C ASN A 813 7.85 -14.03 26.60
N THR A 814 7.95 -12.83 27.21
CA THR A 814 7.14 -12.46 28.36
C THR A 814 5.66 -12.33 27.98
N ARG A 815 4.78 -12.32 28.98
CA ARG A 815 3.32 -12.21 28.83
C ARG A 815 2.78 -11.11 29.74
N ASP A 816 1.65 -10.52 29.38
CA ASP A 816 0.92 -9.57 30.23
C ASP A 816 0.04 -10.30 31.24
N ILE A 817 0.69 -11.03 32.15
CA ILE A 817 -0.01 -11.79 33.19
C ILE A 817 -0.76 -10.83 34.11
N CYS A 818 -0.08 -9.76 34.54
CA CYS A 818 -0.65 -8.77 35.44
C CYS A 818 -0.02 -7.39 35.23
N TYR A 819 -0.84 -6.35 35.17
CA TYR A 819 -0.40 -4.96 35.11
C TYR A 819 -0.14 -4.44 36.54
N ASN A 820 1.13 -4.22 36.88
CA ASN A 820 1.56 -3.75 38.20
C ASN A 820 2.09 -2.31 38.18
N GLU A 821 1.73 -1.54 37.13
CA GLU A 821 2.25 -0.20 36.87
C GLU A 821 3.77 -0.19 36.66
N GLY A 822 4.31 -1.26 36.05
CA GLY A 822 5.75 -1.43 35.80
C GLY A 822 6.33 -0.42 34.82
N THR A 823 5.48 0.19 33.98
CA THR A 823 5.83 1.26 33.03
C THR A 823 5.98 2.64 33.69
N LEU A 824 5.68 2.78 34.99
CA LEU A 824 5.87 4.02 35.76
C LEU A 824 7.03 3.93 36.80
N PRO A 825 8.28 3.59 36.41
CA PRO A 825 9.35 3.27 37.38
C PRO A 825 10.16 4.50 37.84
N PHE A 826 9.50 5.64 38.07
CA PHE A 826 10.14 6.91 38.47
C PHE A 826 9.70 7.41 39.85
N LEU A 827 9.44 6.48 40.78
CA LEU A 827 9.04 6.77 42.17
C LEU A 827 10.04 7.69 42.91
N ASN A 828 11.31 7.65 42.53
CA ASN A 828 12.38 8.49 43.05
C ASN A 828 12.23 9.97 42.68
N LEU A 829 11.60 10.28 41.54
CA LEU A 829 11.34 11.64 41.05
C LEU A 829 10.12 12.29 41.72
N LEU A 830 9.25 11.47 42.32
CA LEU A 830 7.98 11.91 42.88
C LEU A 830 8.10 12.36 44.34
N ALA A 831 7.35 13.41 44.69
CA ALA A 831 7.17 13.83 46.08
C ALA A 831 6.39 12.75 46.85
N PRO A 832 6.63 12.58 48.16
CA PRO A 832 5.98 11.56 48.98
C PRO A 832 4.54 11.97 49.35
N VAL A 833 3.67 12.06 48.34
CA VAL A 833 2.24 12.37 48.48
C VAL A 833 1.38 11.10 48.36
N PRO A 834 0.09 11.11 48.80
CA PRO A 834 -0.75 9.90 48.80
C PRO A 834 -0.79 9.13 47.48
N LYS A 835 -0.80 9.83 46.34
CA LYS A 835 -0.80 9.19 45.01
C LYS A 835 0.51 8.45 44.69
N THR A 836 1.65 8.96 45.15
CA THR A 836 2.95 8.28 45.03
C THR A 836 3.01 7.03 45.92
N LEU A 837 2.44 7.10 47.11
CA LEU A 837 2.33 5.95 48.01
C LEU A 837 1.41 4.87 47.43
N TRP A 838 0.29 5.26 46.82
CA TRP A 838 -0.59 4.36 46.09
C TRP A 838 0.13 3.65 44.93
N LEU A 839 0.90 4.39 44.12
CA LEU A 839 1.67 3.80 43.02
C LEU A 839 2.71 2.80 43.54
N ARG A 840 3.44 3.17 44.60
CA ARG A 840 4.40 2.27 45.27
C ARG A 840 3.72 0.99 45.77
N GLN A 841 2.58 1.13 46.45
CA GLN A 841 1.82 -0.02 46.93
C GLN A 841 1.41 -0.93 45.77
N ARG A 842 0.87 -0.37 44.69
CA ARG A 842 0.45 -1.12 43.50
C ARG A 842 1.62 -1.90 42.88
N GLN A 843 2.78 -1.27 42.73
CA GLN A 843 3.99 -1.94 42.24
C GLN A 843 4.48 -3.07 43.18
N ASP A 844 4.33 -2.91 44.50
CA ASP A 844 4.86 -3.86 45.49
C ASP A 844 3.88 -5.00 45.85
N THR A 845 2.56 -4.82 45.64
CA THR A 845 1.53 -5.79 46.11
C THR A 845 0.64 -6.38 45.03
N THR A 846 0.56 -5.83 43.82
CA THR A 846 -0.39 -6.30 42.79
C THR A 846 0.00 -7.65 42.18
N PHE A 847 1.29 -7.95 42.04
CA PHE A 847 1.76 -9.25 41.54
C PHE A 847 3.08 -9.65 42.21
N SER A 848 3.00 -10.02 43.49
CA SER A 848 4.15 -10.33 44.33
C SER A 848 3.84 -11.39 45.38
N HIS A 849 4.82 -11.74 46.22
CA HIS A 849 4.64 -12.63 47.37
C HIS A 849 3.67 -12.07 48.44
N ARG A 850 3.24 -10.81 48.31
CA ARG A 850 2.29 -10.14 49.23
C ARG A 850 0.86 -10.10 48.68
N THR A 851 0.65 -10.56 47.45
CA THR A 851 -0.67 -10.53 46.81
C THR A 851 -1.59 -11.61 47.42
N PRO A 852 -2.83 -11.27 47.80
CA PRO A 852 -3.81 -12.27 48.23
C PRO A 852 -4.05 -13.35 47.17
N ALA A 853 -4.23 -14.60 47.59
CA ALA A 853 -4.38 -15.73 46.66
C ALA A 853 -5.53 -15.53 45.66
N ASN A 854 -6.66 -14.98 46.09
CA ASN A 854 -7.85 -14.73 45.27
C ASN A 854 -7.70 -13.57 44.27
N GLU A 855 -6.61 -12.80 44.33
CA GLU A 855 -6.31 -11.72 43.38
C GLU A 855 -5.25 -12.15 42.34
N LEU A 856 -4.57 -13.27 42.56
CA LEU A 856 -3.60 -13.83 41.63
C LEU A 856 -4.29 -14.54 40.45
N PHE A 857 -3.79 -14.30 39.24
CA PHE A 857 -4.27 -14.94 38.00
C PHE A 857 -5.74 -14.63 37.66
N VAL A 858 -6.17 -13.41 37.95
CA VAL A 858 -7.53 -12.90 37.72
C VAL A 858 -7.51 -11.74 36.73
N ILE A 859 -8.56 -11.64 35.90
CA ILE A 859 -8.80 -10.54 34.95
C ILE A 859 -10.17 -9.91 35.26
N GLN A 860 -10.30 -8.63 34.92
CA GLN A 860 -11.55 -7.90 34.95
C GLN A 860 -11.94 -7.52 33.51
N ASP A 861 -13.02 -8.13 32.98
CA ASP A 861 -13.42 -7.98 31.56
C ASP A 861 -13.85 -6.55 31.20
N HIS A 862 -14.49 -5.84 32.13
CA HIS A 862 -14.95 -4.47 31.99
C HIS A 862 -14.78 -3.70 33.31
N PRO A 863 -14.71 -2.35 33.31
CA PRO A 863 -14.53 -1.55 34.53
C PRO A 863 -15.56 -1.86 35.64
N ASN A 864 -16.75 -2.35 35.27
CA ASN A 864 -17.84 -2.72 36.16
C ASN A 864 -18.12 -4.24 36.21
N GLY A 865 -17.29 -5.06 35.58
CA GLY A 865 -17.43 -6.52 35.53
C GLY A 865 -16.89 -7.19 36.80
N ALA A 866 -17.42 -8.38 37.12
CA ALA A 866 -16.90 -9.20 38.20
C ALA A 866 -15.51 -9.78 37.83
N PRO A 867 -14.56 -9.83 38.78
CA PRO A 867 -13.27 -10.47 38.56
C PRO A 867 -13.46 -11.96 38.25
N ARG A 868 -12.71 -12.48 37.27
CA ARG A 868 -12.72 -13.90 36.90
C ARG A 868 -11.32 -14.43 36.62
N ASP A 869 -11.17 -15.74 36.71
CA ASP A 869 -9.91 -16.43 36.38
C ASP A 869 -9.51 -16.24 34.91
N ILE A 870 -8.20 -16.22 34.67
CA ILE A 870 -7.61 -16.27 33.33
C ILE A 870 -8.06 -17.57 32.64
N ARG A 871 -8.46 -17.46 31.37
CA ARG A 871 -8.81 -18.52 30.43
C ARG A 871 -7.79 -18.60 29.30
N ASP A 872 -7.87 -19.63 28.45
CA ASP A 872 -6.89 -19.84 27.37
C ASP A 872 -7.05 -18.82 26.23
N ASP A 873 -8.27 -18.34 25.99
CA ASP A 873 -8.61 -17.30 25.00
C ASP A 873 -8.12 -15.89 25.39
N ASP A 874 -7.88 -15.64 26.69
CA ASP A 874 -7.35 -14.37 27.21
C ASP A 874 -5.89 -14.10 26.82
N ARG A 875 -5.15 -15.14 26.42
CA ARG A 875 -3.72 -15.07 26.05
C ARG A 875 -2.78 -14.54 27.15
N LYS A 876 -3.23 -14.45 28.42
CA LYS A 876 -2.45 -13.99 29.60
C LYS A 876 -1.58 -15.05 30.28
N GLY A 877 -1.11 -16.06 29.54
CA GLY A 877 -0.09 -17.00 30.04
C GLY A 877 -0.58 -18.12 30.97
N ARG A 878 -1.88 -18.43 31.03
CA ARG A 878 -2.44 -19.55 31.84
C ARG A 878 -1.67 -20.86 31.67
N ARG A 879 -1.45 -21.30 30.43
CA ARG A 879 -0.73 -22.54 30.14
C ARG A 879 0.69 -22.53 30.71
N PHE A 880 1.39 -21.39 30.62
CA PHE A 880 2.73 -21.23 31.18
C PHE A 880 2.72 -21.30 32.72
N ILE A 881 1.74 -20.67 33.37
CA ILE A 881 1.57 -20.72 34.83
C ILE A 881 1.37 -22.16 35.30
N LEU A 882 0.44 -22.90 34.69
CA LEU A 882 0.17 -24.29 35.05
C LEU A 882 1.38 -25.20 34.78
N GLN A 883 2.07 -25.01 33.66
CA GLN A 883 3.26 -25.80 33.33
C GLN A 883 4.42 -25.52 34.29
N THR A 884 4.63 -24.26 34.67
CA THR A 884 5.72 -23.87 35.57
C THR A 884 5.47 -24.38 36.99
N THR A 885 4.24 -24.23 37.48
CA THR A 885 3.82 -24.69 38.82
C THR A 885 3.61 -26.20 38.91
N GLY A 886 3.35 -26.89 37.79
CA GLY A 886 2.92 -28.30 37.78
C GLY A 886 1.48 -28.49 38.28
N ALA A 887 0.71 -27.41 38.42
CA ALA A 887 -0.65 -27.42 38.96
C ALA A 887 -1.69 -27.87 37.92
N LYS A 888 -2.81 -28.45 38.40
CA LYS A 888 -3.91 -28.90 37.53
C LYS A 888 -4.90 -27.78 37.19
N ASN A 889 -5.01 -26.78 38.07
CA ASN A 889 -5.91 -25.64 37.95
C ASN A 889 -5.23 -24.39 38.54
N LEU A 890 -5.87 -23.22 38.40
CA LEU A 890 -5.30 -21.95 38.87
C LEU A 890 -5.32 -21.81 40.40
N ASP A 891 -6.25 -22.47 41.11
CA ASP A 891 -6.28 -22.47 42.57
C ASP A 891 -5.03 -23.13 43.18
N ASP A 892 -4.67 -24.31 42.66
CA ASP A 892 -3.44 -25.00 43.03
C ASP A 892 -2.21 -24.17 42.64
N ALA A 893 -2.23 -23.53 41.47
CA ALA A 893 -1.14 -22.67 41.01
C ALA A 893 -0.90 -21.45 41.91
N ARG A 894 -1.96 -20.87 42.48
CA ARG A 894 -1.87 -19.75 43.46
C ARG A 894 -1.12 -20.18 44.70
N GLN A 895 -1.40 -21.39 45.21
CA GLN A 895 -0.71 -21.93 46.38
C GLN A 895 0.78 -22.17 46.09
N VAL A 896 1.11 -22.71 44.93
CA VAL A 896 2.52 -22.90 44.52
C VAL A 896 3.22 -21.55 44.39
N PHE A 897 2.58 -20.55 43.77
CA PHE A 897 3.15 -19.20 43.63
C PHE A 897 3.45 -18.54 44.99
N LEU A 898 2.62 -18.73 46.01
CA LEU A 898 2.85 -18.14 47.33
C LEU A 898 3.93 -18.90 48.13
N ASN A 899 3.98 -20.23 48.01
CA ASN A 899 4.82 -21.06 48.87
C ASN A 899 6.20 -21.39 48.26
N ASP A 900 6.35 -21.38 46.94
CA ASP A 900 7.60 -21.67 46.25
C ASP A 900 8.20 -20.40 45.62
N ALA A 901 9.27 -19.90 46.24
CA ALA A 901 9.89 -18.65 45.82
C ALA A 901 10.61 -18.75 44.47
N GLU A 902 11.10 -19.93 44.09
CA GLU A 902 11.79 -20.13 42.82
C GLU A 902 10.78 -20.15 41.67
N LYS A 903 9.69 -20.90 41.83
CA LYS A 903 8.58 -20.93 40.86
C LYS A 903 7.92 -19.57 40.74
N ARG A 904 7.74 -18.86 41.86
CA ARG A 904 7.26 -17.47 41.85
C ARG A 904 8.16 -16.56 41.04
N ALA A 905 9.47 -16.61 41.27
CA ALA A 905 10.42 -15.77 40.54
C ALA A 905 10.40 -16.07 39.04
N GLN A 906 10.30 -17.34 38.63
CA GLN A 906 10.16 -17.72 37.23
C GLN A 906 8.88 -17.13 36.59
N ILE A 907 7.75 -17.17 37.31
CA ILE A 907 6.48 -16.60 36.84
C ILE A 907 6.55 -15.07 36.76
N MET A 908 7.13 -14.41 37.77
CA MET A 908 7.30 -12.96 37.79
C MET A 908 8.25 -12.48 36.68
N LEU A 909 9.37 -13.16 36.43
CA LEU A 909 10.29 -12.82 35.34
C LEU A 909 9.71 -13.05 33.94
N LYS A 910 8.64 -13.85 33.82
CA LYS A 910 7.86 -13.98 32.58
C LYS A 910 6.69 -13.01 32.45
N ASN A 911 6.41 -12.20 33.48
CA ASN A 911 5.49 -11.08 33.36
C ASN A 911 6.25 -9.84 32.84
N ALA A 912 5.84 -9.28 31.70
CA ALA A 912 6.54 -8.15 31.05
C ALA A 912 6.67 -6.93 31.97
N ASP A 913 5.59 -6.60 32.65
CA ASP A 913 5.50 -5.49 33.62
C ASP A 913 6.46 -5.67 34.81
N SER A 914 6.51 -6.88 35.39
CA SER A 914 7.40 -7.18 36.52
C SER A 914 8.88 -7.18 36.12
N LEU A 915 9.23 -7.77 34.97
CA LEU A 915 10.61 -7.75 34.48
C LEU A 915 11.07 -6.32 34.19
N THR A 916 10.21 -5.51 33.56
CA THR A 916 10.48 -4.09 33.28
C THR A 916 10.71 -3.31 34.58
N LEU A 917 9.82 -3.46 35.56
CA LEU A 917 9.97 -2.81 36.85
C LEU A 917 11.28 -3.19 37.57
N LEU A 918 11.64 -4.47 37.52
CA LEU A 918 12.90 -4.96 38.10
C LEU A 918 14.12 -4.32 37.42
N ILE A 919 14.14 -4.28 36.08
CA ILE A 919 15.22 -3.66 35.29
C ILE A 919 15.43 -2.21 35.71
N PHE A 920 14.35 -1.43 35.86
CA PHE A 920 14.47 -0.02 36.24
C PHE A 920 14.86 0.17 37.70
N ARG A 921 14.31 -0.62 38.64
CA ARG A 921 14.70 -0.57 40.06
C ARG A 921 16.16 -0.93 40.26
N MET A 922 16.64 -1.98 39.58
CA MET A 922 18.02 -2.42 39.63
C MET A 922 18.96 -1.55 38.79
N GLY A 923 18.44 -0.82 37.80
CA GLY A 923 19.21 -0.02 36.85
C GLY A 923 19.32 1.46 37.19
N GLU A 924 18.62 1.94 38.22
CA GLU A 924 18.57 3.35 38.62
C GLU A 924 19.97 3.95 38.84
N ARG A 925 20.86 3.19 39.48
CA ARG A 925 22.25 3.57 39.75
C ARG A 925 23.12 2.34 39.96
N LEU A 926 24.43 2.48 39.82
CA LEU A 926 25.36 1.41 40.17
C LEU A 926 25.43 1.23 41.68
N HIS A 927 25.32 -0.03 42.13
CA HIS A 927 25.44 -0.39 43.54
C HIS A 927 26.91 -0.61 43.88
N SER A 928 27.43 0.16 44.83
CA SER A 928 28.83 0.04 45.24
C SER A 928 29.12 -1.32 45.88
N PRO A 929 30.23 -1.99 45.55
CA PRO A 929 30.77 -3.04 46.41
C PRO A 929 31.21 -2.35 47.71
N SER A 930 30.75 -2.82 48.87
CA SER A 930 31.18 -2.23 50.13
C SER A 930 32.69 -2.39 50.26
N VAL A 931 33.44 -1.28 50.31
CA VAL A 931 34.83 -1.28 50.76
C VAL A 931 34.82 -1.83 52.19
N PRO A 932 35.55 -2.92 52.51
CA PRO A 932 35.65 -3.36 53.89
C PRO A 932 36.24 -2.22 54.70
N ALA A 933 35.54 -1.82 55.76
CA ALA A 933 35.97 -0.78 56.68
C ALA A 933 37.45 -0.99 57.02
N ALA A 934 38.27 0.03 56.78
CA ALA A 934 39.66 0.02 57.21
C ALA A 934 39.67 -0.35 58.69
N ARG A 935 40.32 -1.47 59.03
CA ARG A 935 40.63 -1.80 60.42
C ARG A 935 41.43 -0.64 60.97
N VAL A 936 40.81 0.17 61.82
CA VAL A 936 41.53 1.01 62.77
C VAL A 936 42.21 0.04 63.74
N GLY A 937 43.53 -0.02 63.69
CA GLY A 937 44.34 -0.84 64.59
C GLY A 937 45.82 -0.79 64.19
N GLY A 938 46.55 0.16 64.79
CA GLY A 938 47.99 0.32 64.66
C GLY A 938 48.39 1.79 64.74
#